data_AF-S4Y9W3-F1
#
_entry.id   AF-S4Y9W3-F1
#
_cell.length_a   1.000
_cell.length_b   1.000
_cell.length_c   1.000
_cell.angle_alpha   90.00
_cell.angle_beta   90.00
_cell.angle_gamma   90.00
#
_symmetry.space_group_name_H-M   'P 1'
#
loop_
_entity.id
_entity.type
_entity.pdbx_description
1 polymer ?
#
loop_
_entity_poly.entity_id
_entity_poly.type
_entity_poly.pdbx_seq_one_letter_code
_entity_poly.pdbx_strand_id
1 'polypeptide(L)'
;MRGSKDVARRGFCAAVFQKIIALMTALAVLAPSPAWARTRTPYTVLWRSYGDADSCGSTELETEGDAIFEVNRTPLPTYGVPGALQIHGDGSRSNTLEAEFDSVLLLMGRNGFHFGVHTVNGGNWCTHAQEVVHLVSGPLGLNKPLFDIRRDGTGFEGSTAVDLSLAEINPDLARDIAELEVRIARLMTELLRNAARVTDLRARMDLLRQLDTELHDLVSRPLDEISRTDLDAILDRYEDVVDAETRAAMEQLVDDLKKSVSDLESELARLLDEFGAQADEVADLATQDARAEGWDPDDPWNYALGESEVPWVEVPDIAEVDGAFDEGRDPYAAYADAVIAALEAGVSGGVVVAPADYVANVRAWRENSTALEIALRDRMGVSQAETNAFLKAQNRITAYVRRFMDASDWFVDSPVPADLRAQVDTVLKPRFDALADQMKDNLNLWTGGGLDLEQTQLYQTISAFAGAMSTVGEGVEAYAGVMQTLVHATTRIGVGFVPVVGPALDLCEAVTGKAFCLPSGQALSDEERIFSGVGFGLGAVGPMWRAVGRAGGMTPEAIRVAEEIAQMGEELATALRASRRTSFKTLHGAVTTKLIDAFEKKAAKFLLDDGRALIGVGDDGVRTVLGIPRNAPAYSDAAKAPDFVTVTRGNKLAVSEAKSGTHVQEAIKQLTNALKALKEKGLAGDVARVEIIIKKGVAFDDHNKIIKNGHLFDKATGQTVQISGDGFKHFVRFIEI
;
A
#
# COMPACT_ATOMS: atom_id res chain seq x y z
N MET A 1 -0.55 -4.52 14.15
CA MET A 1 -0.84 -5.37 12.97
C MET A 1 -2.18 -6.11 13.13
N ARG A 2 -3.28 -5.54 12.62
CA ARG A 2 -4.59 -6.19 12.44
C ARG A 2 -5.14 -5.67 11.12
N GLY A 3 -5.32 -6.49 10.09
CA GLY A 3 -5.95 -6.01 8.85
C GLY A 3 -5.90 -6.89 7.61
N SER A 4 -4.99 -7.87 7.52
CA SER A 4 -4.90 -8.71 6.30
C SER A 4 -5.90 -9.89 6.29
N LYS A 5 -6.44 -10.30 7.45
CA LYS A 5 -7.35 -11.45 7.56
C LYS A 5 -8.82 -11.14 7.23
N ASP A 6 -9.22 -9.87 7.14
CA ASP A 6 -10.63 -9.47 6.98
C ASP A 6 -11.09 -9.28 5.53
N VAL A 7 -10.19 -8.93 4.60
CA VAL A 7 -10.57 -8.66 3.20
C VAL A 7 -10.76 -9.96 2.41
N ALA A 8 -9.90 -10.96 2.59
CA ALA A 8 -10.08 -12.29 2.01
C ALA A 8 -11.31 -13.03 2.60
N ARG A 9 -11.65 -12.76 3.87
CA ARG A 9 -12.90 -13.23 4.50
C ARG A 9 -14.14 -12.59 3.86
N ARG A 10 -14.10 -11.31 3.48
CA ARG A 10 -15.26 -10.59 2.91
C ARG A 10 -15.62 -11.01 1.49
N GLY A 11 -14.64 -11.31 0.63
CA GLY A 11 -14.91 -11.82 -0.72
C GLY A 11 -15.53 -13.22 -0.73
N PHE A 12 -15.06 -14.10 0.16
CA PHE A 12 -15.60 -15.45 0.31
C PHE A 12 -16.97 -15.45 1.02
N CYS A 13 -17.15 -14.58 2.03
CA CYS A 13 -18.44 -14.38 2.67
C CYS A 13 -19.48 -13.80 1.71
N ALA A 14 -19.13 -12.86 0.82
CA ALA A 14 -20.09 -12.26 -0.11
C ALA A 14 -20.64 -13.27 -1.14
N ALA A 15 -19.80 -14.18 -1.64
CA ALA A 15 -20.25 -15.24 -2.56
C ALA A 15 -21.14 -16.29 -1.86
N VAL A 16 -20.84 -16.62 -0.60
CA VAL A 16 -21.67 -17.50 0.23
C VAL A 16 -22.98 -16.80 0.62
N PHE A 17 -22.94 -15.51 0.97
CA PHE A 17 -24.12 -14.71 1.28
C PHE A 17 -25.00 -14.49 0.05
N GLN A 18 -24.43 -14.30 -1.13
CA GLN A 18 -25.18 -14.26 -2.39
C GLN A 18 -25.82 -15.60 -2.74
N LYS A 19 -25.16 -16.73 -2.45
CA LYS A 19 -25.78 -18.06 -2.60
C LYS A 19 -26.87 -18.32 -1.58
N ILE A 20 -26.71 -17.89 -0.33
CA ILE A 20 -27.74 -17.98 0.72
C ILE A 20 -28.90 -17.04 0.42
N ILE A 21 -28.63 -15.82 -0.06
CA ILE A 21 -29.66 -14.89 -0.53
C ILE A 21 -30.36 -15.50 -1.73
N ALA A 22 -29.67 -16.01 -2.74
CA ALA A 22 -30.31 -16.66 -3.89
C ALA A 22 -31.15 -17.89 -3.48
N LEU A 23 -30.72 -18.66 -2.48
CA LEU A 23 -31.49 -19.76 -1.89
C LEU A 23 -32.71 -19.24 -1.13
N MET A 24 -32.58 -18.16 -0.34
CA MET A 24 -33.66 -17.49 0.37
C MET A 24 -34.65 -16.80 -0.58
N THR A 25 -34.18 -16.27 -1.72
CA THR A 25 -35.01 -15.71 -2.79
C THR A 25 -35.69 -16.83 -3.58
N ALA A 26 -35.05 -17.99 -3.78
CA ALA A 26 -35.70 -19.18 -4.32
C ALA A 26 -36.76 -19.73 -3.34
N LEU A 27 -36.51 -19.70 -2.03
CA LEU A 27 -37.48 -20.00 -0.97
C LEU A 27 -38.62 -18.96 -0.90
N ALA A 28 -38.34 -17.68 -1.19
CA ALA A 28 -39.35 -16.62 -1.21
C ALA A 28 -40.19 -16.63 -2.51
N VAL A 29 -39.63 -17.12 -3.62
CA VAL A 29 -40.38 -17.43 -4.86
C VAL A 29 -41.21 -18.73 -4.70
N LEU A 30 -40.88 -19.57 -3.71
CA LEU A 30 -41.68 -20.73 -3.30
C LEU A 30 -42.74 -20.43 -2.21
N ALA A 31 -42.89 -19.17 -1.79
CA ALA A 31 -44.07 -18.72 -1.04
C ALA A 31 -45.26 -18.45 -1.99
N PRO A 32 -46.50 -18.66 -1.53
CA PRO A 32 -47.53 -19.40 -2.25
C PRO A 32 -48.12 -18.62 -3.42
N SER A 33 -47.76 -19.02 -4.63
CA SER A 33 -48.52 -18.75 -5.86
C SER A 33 -48.83 -20.12 -6.51
N PRO A 34 -49.87 -20.22 -7.36
CA PRO A 34 -51.02 -21.14 -7.30
C PRO A 34 -50.72 -22.65 -7.56
N ALA A 35 -49.67 -23.20 -6.94
CA ALA A 35 -49.29 -24.61 -7.02
C ALA A 35 -50.13 -25.54 -6.13
N TRP A 36 -51.04 -25.01 -5.32
CA TRP A 36 -52.03 -25.79 -4.56
C TRP A 36 -53.06 -26.50 -5.46
N ALA A 37 -52.97 -26.31 -6.78
CA ALA A 37 -53.74 -27.09 -7.75
C ALA A 37 -53.10 -28.45 -8.11
N ARG A 38 -51.84 -28.73 -7.70
CA ARG A 38 -51.14 -30.01 -8.01
C ARG A 38 -51.12 -31.04 -6.88
N THR A 39 -51.48 -30.65 -5.66
CA THR A 39 -51.39 -31.53 -4.47
C THR A 39 -52.78 -31.90 -3.97
N ARG A 40 -53.50 -32.63 -4.81
CA ARG A 40 -54.79 -33.22 -4.50
C ARG A 40 -54.63 -34.73 -4.48
N THR A 41 -54.06 -35.27 -3.40
CA THR A 41 -53.92 -36.72 -3.27
C THR A 41 -55.29 -37.29 -2.89
N PRO A 42 -55.90 -38.14 -3.74
CA PRO A 42 -57.23 -38.67 -3.48
C PRO A 42 -57.17 -39.72 -2.35
N TYR A 43 -58.18 -39.65 -1.50
CA TYR A 43 -58.42 -40.57 -0.40
C TYR A 43 -59.86 -41.08 -0.47
N THR A 44 -60.06 -42.29 0.02
CA THR A 44 -61.37 -42.93 0.10
C THR A 44 -61.51 -43.56 1.47
N VAL A 45 -62.60 -43.24 2.18
CA VAL A 45 -63.06 -44.07 3.29
C VAL A 45 -63.83 -45.23 2.69
N LEU A 46 -63.21 -46.41 2.67
CA LEU A 46 -63.80 -47.64 2.14
C LEU A 46 -64.47 -48.40 3.29
N TRP A 47 -65.77 -48.62 3.16
CA TRP A 47 -66.59 -49.30 4.16
C TRP A 47 -67.16 -50.59 3.57
N ARG A 48 -66.90 -51.72 4.23
CA ARG A 48 -67.53 -52.99 3.94
C ARG A 48 -68.48 -53.35 5.07
N SER A 49 -69.73 -53.58 4.71
CA SER A 49 -70.76 -54.03 5.63
C SER A 49 -71.07 -55.50 5.34
N TYR A 50 -71.05 -56.34 6.37
CA TYR A 50 -71.39 -57.76 6.31
C TYR A 50 -72.59 -58.02 7.22
N GLY A 51 -73.75 -58.33 6.67
CA GLY A 51 -74.94 -58.71 7.42
C GLY A 51 -75.02 -60.24 7.57
N ASP A 52 -75.27 -60.70 8.79
CA ASP A 52 -75.45 -62.13 9.07
C ASP A 52 -76.71 -62.70 8.39
N ALA A 53 -76.77 -64.02 8.19
CA ALA A 53 -77.85 -64.68 7.46
C ALA A 53 -79.24 -64.53 8.12
N ASP A 54 -79.28 -64.40 9.45
CA ASP A 54 -80.49 -64.16 10.24
C ASP A 54 -80.77 -62.67 10.49
N SER A 55 -79.92 -61.78 9.95
CA SER A 55 -80.06 -60.35 10.10
C SER A 55 -81.23 -59.81 9.28
N CYS A 56 -82.08 -59.01 9.94
CA CYS A 56 -83.20 -58.31 9.29
C CYS A 56 -82.80 -56.92 8.76
N GLY A 57 -81.55 -56.50 8.95
CA GLY A 57 -81.02 -55.21 8.52
C GLY A 57 -80.58 -55.19 7.04
N SER A 58 -80.60 -54.01 6.43
CA SER A 58 -80.02 -53.79 5.10
C SER A 58 -78.52 -53.49 5.19
N THR A 59 -77.75 -53.98 4.21
CA THR A 59 -76.34 -53.61 3.97
C THR A 59 -76.19 -52.50 2.92
N GLU A 60 -77.30 -51.91 2.48
CA GLU A 60 -77.36 -50.80 1.51
C GLU A 60 -77.63 -49.46 2.22
N LEU A 61 -77.25 -48.35 1.57
CA LEU A 61 -77.63 -47.01 2.04
C LEU A 61 -79.13 -46.79 1.82
N GLU A 62 -79.74 -46.02 2.72
CA GLU A 62 -81.09 -45.51 2.48
C GLU A 62 -81.08 -44.43 1.39
N THR A 63 -80.17 -43.46 1.51
CA THR A 63 -80.00 -42.37 0.55
C THR A 63 -78.53 -42.26 0.15
N GLU A 64 -78.26 -42.38 -1.15
CA GLU A 64 -76.94 -42.12 -1.73
C GLU A 64 -76.52 -40.66 -1.49
N GLY A 65 -75.30 -40.46 -0.98
CA GLY A 65 -74.77 -39.15 -0.63
C GLY A 65 -74.98 -38.73 0.82
N ASP A 66 -75.60 -39.56 1.66
CA ASP A 66 -75.69 -39.31 3.10
C ASP A 66 -74.29 -39.25 3.73
N ALA A 67 -74.13 -38.32 4.69
CA ALA A 67 -72.86 -38.08 5.36
C ALA A 67 -72.63 -39.06 6.51
N ILE A 68 -72.39 -40.32 6.19
CA ILE A 68 -72.12 -41.41 7.16
C ILE A 68 -70.75 -41.25 7.84
N PHE A 69 -69.81 -40.58 7.17
CA PHE A 69 -68.47 -40.33 7.67
C PHE A 69 -68.19 -38.84 7.84
N GLU A 70 -67.36 -38.51 8.84
CA GLU A 70 -66.72 -37.20 8.92
C GLU A 70 -65.21 -37.34 9.06
N VAL A 71 -64.45 -36.49 8.38
CA VAL A 71 -63.00 -36.34 8.57
C VAL A 71 -62.70 -34.96 9.11
N ASN A 72 -62.05 -34.87 10.26
CA ASN A 72 -61.74 -33.61 10.93
C ASN A 72 -62.97 -32.66 11.03
N ARG A 73 -64.13 -33.23 11.37
CA ARG A 73 -65.45 -32.53 11.45
C ARG A 73 -66.01 -32.04 10.11
N THR A 74 -65.49 -32.55 9.00
CA THR A 74 -66.01 -32.28 7.67
C THR A 74 -66.81 -33.50 7.22
N PRO A 75 -68.13 -33.38 7.03
CA PRO A 75 -68.97 -34.49 6.58
C PRO A 75 -68.61 -34.90 5.15
N LEU A 76 -68.58 -36.21 4.90
CA LEU A 76 -68.24 -36.82 3.62
C LEU A 76 -69.45 -37.54 3.02
N PRO A 77 -69.88 -37.19 1.80
CA PRO A 77 -70.97 -37.92 1.14
C PRO A 77 -70.52 -39.35 0.85
N THR A 78 -71.37 -40.31 1.24
CA THR A 78 -71.08 -41.74 1.11
C THR A 78 -71.94 -42.35 0.01
N TYR A 79 -71.32 -43.19 -0.81
CA TYR A 79 -71.98 -43.83 -1.95
C TYR A 79 -71.77 -45.35 -1.94
N GLY A 80 -72.75 -46.10 -2.48
CA GLY A 80 -72.58 -47.52 -2.75
C GLY A 80 -71.65 -47.78 -3.94
N VAL A 81 -70.72 -48.72 -3.82
CA VAL A 81 -69.87 -49.12 -4.95
C VAL A 81 -70.71 -49.95 -5.93
N PRO A 82 -70.84 -49.54 -7.22
CA PRO A 82 -71.68 -50.24 -8.18
C PRO A 82 -71.33 -51.73 -8.31
N GLY A 83 -72.33 -52.60 -8.11
CA GLY A 83 -72.17 -54.06 -8.24
C GLY A 83 -71.46 -54.74 -7.08
N ALA A 84 -71.16 -54.04 -5.99
CA ALA A 84 -70.48 -54.60 -4.83
C ALA A 84 -71.40 -55.39 -3.87
N LEU A 85 -72.72 -55.21 -3.99
CA LEU A 85 -73.70 -55.97 -3.20
C LEU A 85 -73.69 -57.44 -3.62
N GLN A 86 -73.47 -58.32 -2.64
CA GLN A 86 -73.48 -59.76 -2.81
C GLN A 86 -74.43 -60.40 -1.80
N ILE A 87 -75.23 -61.35 -2.28
CA ILE A 87 -76.05 -62.23 -1.46
C ILE A 87 -75.43 -63.62 -1.55
N HIS A 88 -75.00 -64.14 -0.41
CA HIS A 88 -74.31 -65.42 -0.31
C HIS A 88 -75.30 -66.58 -0.21
N GLY A 89 -74.83 -67.79 -0.49
CA GLY A 89 -75.67 -68.99 -0.53
C GLY A 89 -76.29 -69.38 0.83
N ASP A 90 -75.76 -68.85 1.92
CA ASP A 90 -76.29 -69.00 3.29
C ASP A 90 -77.32 -67.93 3.67
N GLY A 91 -77.58 -66.96 2.78
CA GLY A 91 -78.49 -65.84 3.01
C GLY A 91 -77.82 -64.59 3.60
N SER A 92 -76.55 -64.66 4.01
CA SER A 92 -75.79 -63.49 4.44
C SER A 92 -75.57 -62.51 3.29
N ARG A 93 -75.40 -61.24 3.62
CA ARG A 93 -75.23 -60.16 2.63
C ARG A 93 -73.96 -59.38 2.89
N SER A 94 -73.30 -58.95 1.83
CA SER A 94 -72.17 -58.03 1.97
C SER A 94 -72.25 -56.93 0.93
N ASN A 95 -71.87 -55.72 1.32
CA ASN A 95 -71.79 -54.59 0.41
C ASN A 95 -70.52 -53.78 0.66
N THR A 96 -70.07 -53.05 -0.36
CA THR A 96 -68.97 -52.08 -0.25
C THR A 96 -69.47 -50.70 -0.59
N LEU A 97 -69.09 -49.74 0.24
CA LEU A 97 -69.45 -48.34 0.17
C LEU A 97 -68.19 -47.50 0.26
N GLU A 98 -68.25 -46.29 -0.28
CA GLU A 98 -67.11 -45.39 -0.35
C GLU A 98 -67.49 -43.94 -0.09
N ALA A 99 -66.63 -43.22 0.63
CA ALA A 99 -66.68 -41.77 0.73
C ALA A 99 -65.35 -41.20 0.25
N GLU A 100 -65.34 -40.65 -0.95
CA GLU A 100 -64.14 -40.05 -1.55
C GLU A 100 -63.92 -38.63 -1.04
N PHE A 101 -62.66 -38.28 -0.80
CA PHE A 101 -62.27 -36.94 -0.41
C PHE A 101 -60.81 -36.66 -0.77
N ASP A 102 -60.40 -35.41 -0.62
CA ASP A 102 -59.04 -34.99 -0.91
C ASP A 102 -58.19 -34.81 0.34
N SER A 103 -56.89 -35.08 0.21
CA SER A 103 -55.83 -34.76 1.18
C SER A 103 -55.91 -33.36 1.81
N VAL A 104 -56.55 -32.38 1.17
CA VAL A 104 -56.82 -31.04 1.74
C VAL A 104 -57.59 -31.08 3.07
N LEU A 105 -58.40 -32.13 3.31
CA LEU A 105 -59.10 -32.30 4.58
C LEU A 105 -58.24 -32.96 5.68
N LEU A 106 -57.02 -33.38 5.35
CA LEU A 106 -56.09 -34.04 6.26
C LEU A 106 -55.03 -33.07 6.79
N LEU A 107 -54.63 -33.30 8.03
CA LEU A 107 -53.60 -32.58 8.75
C LEU A 107 -52.39 -33.47 8.94
N MET A 108 -51.19 -32.89 8.87
CA MET A 108 -49.98 -33.62 9.27
C MET A 108 -50.07 -34.02 10.74
N GLY A 109 -49.85 -35.29 11.03
CA GLY A 109 -50.09 -35.90 12.33
C GLY A 109 -51.52 -36.39 12.46
N ARG A 110 -52.17 -36.06 13.58
CA ARG A 110 -53.42 -36.70 14.01
C ARG A 110 -54.64 -36.19 13.24
N ASN A 111 -55.36 -37.12 12.61
CA ASN A 111 -56.63 -36.88 11.91
C ASN A 111 -57.78 -37.63 12.60
N GLY A 112 -58.88 -36.93 12.87
CA GLY A 112 -60.07 -37.54 13.46
C GLY A 112 -61.02 -38.06 12.38
N PHE A 113 -61.52 -39.27 12.56
CA PHE A 113 -62.56 -39.85 11.72
C PHE A 113 -63.76 -40.22 12.58
N HIS A 114 -64.95 -39.83 12.13
CA HIS A 114 -66.22 -40.20 12.73
C HIS A 114 -66.98 -41.12 11.77
N PHE A 115 -67.64 -42.12 12.32
CA PHE A 115 -68.51 -43.05 11.59
C PHE A 115 -69.84 -43.16 12.33
N GLY A 116 -70.92 -42.79 11.64
CA GLY A 116 -72.28 -42.82 12.15
C GLY A 116 -73.21 -43.50 11.14
N VAL A 117 -73.56 -44.77 11.39
CA VAL A 117 -74.48 -45.54 10.54
C VAL A 117 -75.79 -45.79 11.26
N HIS A 118 -76.91 -45.60 10.55
CA HIS A 118 -78.26 -45.94 11.03
C HIS A 118 -79.02 -46.67 9.91
N THR A 119 -79.51 -47.88 10.16
CA THR A 119 -80.32 -48.67 9.22
C THR A 119 -81.80 -48.38 9.40
N VAL A 120 -82.51 -48.10 8.31
CA VAL A 120 -83.95 -47.75 8.34
C VAL A 120 -84.88 -48.97 8.28
N ASN A 121 -84.36 -50.11 7.84
CA ASN A 121 -85.08 -51.38 7.80
C ASN A 121 -84.50 -52.37 8.83
N GLY A 122 -85.38 -53.05 9.55
CA GLY A 122 -85.03 -53.99 10.62
C GLY A 122 -85.33 -53.44 12.02
N GLY A 123 -85.35 -54.32 13.02
CA GLY A 123 -85.51 -53.95 14.42
C GLY A 123 -84.20 -54.14 15.19
N ASN A 124 -84.00 -53.39 16.28
CA ASN A 124 -82.82 -53.50 17.15
C ASN A 124 -82.53 -54.94 17.61
N TRP A 125 -83.55 -55.79 17.65
CA TRP A 125 -83.49 -57.17 18.12
C TRP A 125 -83.01 -58.19 17.08
N CYS A 126 -82.92 -57.82 15.79
CA CYS A 126 -82.56 -58.74 14.70
C CYS A 126 -81.54 -58.20 13.70
N THR A 127 -80.97 -57.01 13.92
CA THR A 127 -79.93 -56.47 13.04
C THR A 127 -78.56 -56.85 13.59
N HIS A 128 -77.87 -57.75 12.88
CA HIS A 128 -76.50 -58.18 13.16
C HIS A 128 -75.64 -57.90 11.93
N ALA A 129 -74.62 -57.07 12.09
CA ALA A 129 -73.69 -56.75 11.01
C ALA A 129 -72.26 -56.53 11.52
N GLN A 130 -71.27 -56.85 10.69
CA GLN A 130 -69.88 -56.44 10.89
C GLN A 130 -69.55 -55.28 9.94
N GLU A 131 -69.10 -54.16 10.49
CA GLU A 131 -68.69 -52.99 9.73
C GLU A 131 -67.17 -52.86 9.77
N VAL A 132 -66.55 -52.95 8.59
CA VAL A 132 -65.10 -52.85 8.40
C VAL A 132 -64.81 -51.61 7.56
N VAL A 133 -64.16 -50.61 8.17
CA VAL A 133 -63.91 -49.30 7.56
C VAL A 133 -62.41 -49.04 7.52
N HIS A 134 -61.91 -48.65 6.35
CA HIS A 134 -60.52 -48.35 6.10
C HIS A 134 -60.35 -47.00 5.41
N LEU A 135 -59.27 -46.29 5.74
CA LEU A 135 -58.77 -45.17 4.96
C LEU A 135 -57.84 -45.72 3.87
N VAL A 136 -58.16 -45.44 2.62
CA VAL A 136 -57.40 -45.92 1.46
C VAL A 136 -56.94 -44.74 0.60
N SER A 137 -55.72 -44.84 0.08
CA SER A 137 -55.26 -43.98 -1.03
C SER A 137 -54.53 -44.82 -2.06
N GLY A 138 -55.15 -44.98 -3.23
CA GLY A 138 -54.60 -45.74 -4.36
C GLY A 138 -53.21 -45.27 -4.79
N PRO A 139 -52.99 -43.95 -5.02
CA PRO A 139 -51.68 -43.43 -5.44
C PRO A 139 -50.54 -43.69 -4.45
N LEU A 140 -50.85 -43.83 -3.17
CA LEU A 140 -49.87 -44.06 -2.11
C LEU A 140 -49.74 -45.53 -1.71
N GLY A 141 -50.63 -46.41 -2.21
CA GLY A 141 -50.77 -47.78 -1.69
C GLY A 141 -51.15 -47.82 -0.21
N LEU A 142 -51.74 -46.74 0.32
CA LEU A 142 -52.09 -46.61 1.73
C LEU A 142 -53.39 -47.35 2.02
N ASN A 143 -53.40 -48.15 3.09
CA ASN A 143 -54.60 -48.81 3.60
C ASN A 143 -54.49 -48.91 5.13
N LYS A 144 -55.22 -48.05 5.86
CA LYS A 144 -55.21 -48.02 7.32
C LYS A 144 -56.60 -48.35 7.87
N PRO A 145 -56.72 -49.28 8.83
CA PRO A 145 -58.01 -49.57 9.46
C PRO A 145 -58.49 -48.37 10.28
N LEU A 146 -59.76 -48.02 10.14
CA LEU A 146 -60.45 -47.02 10.94
C LEU A 146 -61.36 -47.67 11.98
N PHE A 147 -62.21 -48.60 11.53
CA PHE A 147 -63.14 -49.33 12.38
C PHE A 147 -63.22 -50.79 11.94
N ASP A 148 -63.31 -51.71 12.90
CA ASP A 148 -63.74 -53.09 12.69
C ASP A 148 -64.63 -53.43 13.88
N ILE A 149 -65.94 -53.36 13.65
CA ILE A 149 -66.95 -53.43 14.70
C ILE A 149 -68.00 -54.47 14.35
N ARG A 150 -68.52 -55.14 15.37
CA ARG A 150 -69.79 -55.86 15.27
C ARG A 150 -70.89 -54.98 15.82
N ARG A 151 -71.89 -54.71 14.99
CA ARG A 151 -73.04 -53.88 15.28
C ARG A 151 -74.26 -54.79 15.51
N ASP A 152 -74.72 -54.80 16.75
CA ASP A 152 -76.00 -55.37 17.14
C ASP A 152 -77.01 -54.22 17.33
N GLY A 153 -78.01 -54.16 16.46
CA GLY A 153 -79.05 -53.11 16.46
C GLY A 153 -78.95 -52.13 15.30
N THR A 154 -79.90 -51.20 15.20
CA THR A 154 -80.11 -50.38 13.99
C THR A 154 -79.16 -49.21 13.85
N GLY A 155 -78.26 -48.94 14.80
CA GLY A 155 -77.35 -47.80 14.72
C GLY A 155 -76.01 -48.00 15.41
N PHE A 156 -74.98 -47.31 14.92
CA PHE A 156 -73.67 -47.20 15.55
C PHE A 156 -73.10 -45.81 15.32
N GLU A 157 -72.48 -45.24 16.36
CA GLU A 157 -71.69 -44.01 16.27
C GLU A 157 -70.36 -44.20 16.99
N GLY A 158 -69.27 -43.82 16.32
CA GLY A 158 -67.93 -43.95 16.88
C GLY A 158 -66.94 -43.00 16.24
N SER A 159 -65.87 -42.69 16.98
CA SER A 159 -64.77 -41.86 16.50
C SER A 159 -63.44 -42.56 16.70
N THR A 160 -62.55 -42.44 15.72
CA THR A 160 -61.18 -42.94 15.75
C THR A 160 -60.23 -41.83 15.30
N ALA A 161 -58.93 -42.04 15.47
CA ALA A 161 -57.93 -41.11 14.96
C ALA A 161 -56.73 -41.86 14.37
N VAL A 162 -56.21 -41.32 13.27
CA VAL A 162 -55.05 -41.89 12.57
C VAL A 162 -54.00 -40.81 12.37
N ASP A 163 -52.75 -41.14 12.69
CA ASP A 163 -51.61 -40.28 12.39
C ASP A 163 -51.13 -40.50 10.96
N LEU A 164 -50.99 -39.40 10.22
CA LEU A 164 -50.49 -39.37 8.85
C LEU A 164 -49.24 -38.49 8.77
N SER A 165 -48.19 -39.03 8.15
CA SER A 165 -46.96 -38.31 7.85
C SER A 165 -47.12 -37.34 6.69
N LEU A 166 -46.17 -36.42 6.52
CA LEU A 166 -46.16 -35.52 5.37
C LEU A 166 -46.10 -36.29 4.05
N ALA A 167 -45.39 -37.43 3.98
CA ALA A 167 -45.31 -38.25 2.78
C ALA A 167 -46.65 -38.91 2.42
N GLU A 168 -47.49 -39.17 3.41
CA GLU A 168 -48.84 -39.69 3.19
C GLU A 168 -49.81 -38.57 2.79
N ILE A 169 -49.62 -37.33 3.21
CA ILE A 169 -50.56 -36.23 2.86
C ILE A 169 -50.14 -35.51 1.58
N ASN A 170 -48.84 -35.25 1.43
CA ASN A 170 -48.23 -34.53 0.33
C ASN A 170 -46.88 -35.17 -0.04
N PRO A 171 -46.90 -36.26 -0.83
CA PRO A 171 -45.70 -37.03 -1.18
C PRO A 171 -44.68 -36.21 -1.97
N ASP A 172 -45.13 -35.29 -2.83
CA ASP A 172 -44.26 -34.43 -3.61
C ASP A 172 -43.46 -33.48 -2.72
N LEU A 173 -44.13 -32.81 -1.78
CA LEU A 173 -43.46 -31.92 -0.83
C LEU A 173 -42.50 -32.69 0.09
N ALA A 174 -42.87 -33.90 0.54
CA ALA A 174 -41.98 -34.74 1.34
C ALA A 174 -40.71 -35.14 0.58
N ARG A 175 -40.83 -35.47 -0.72
CA ARG A 175 -39.68 -35.76 -1.59
C ARG A 175 -38.80 -34.54 -1.79
N ASP A 176 -39.40 -33.38 -2.05
CA ASP A 176 -38.66 -32.14 -2.29
C ASP A 176 -37.87 -31.72 -1.04
N ILE A 177 -38.44 -31.90 0.16
CA ILE A 177 -37.74 -31.68 1.44
C ILE A 177 -36.57 -32.65 1.60
N ALA A 178 -36.76 -33.95 1.35
CA ALA A 178 -35.68 -34.94 1.44
C ALA A 178 -34.54 -34.65 0.45
N GLU A 179 -34.87 -34.22 -0.77
CA GLU A 179 -33.86 -33.80 -1.75
C GLU A 179 -33.10 -32.55 -1.30
N LEU A 180 -33.79 -31.59 -0.69
CA LEU A 180 -33.17 -30.39 -0.14
C LEU A 180 -32.19 -30.73 0.99
N GLU A 181 -32.55 -31.66 1.90
CA GLU A 181 -31.67 -32.12 2.98
C GLU A 181 -30.37 -32.72 2.44
N VAL A 182 -30.46 -33.58 1.42
CA VAL A 182 -29.29 -34.16 0.75
C VAL A 182 -28.41 -33.07 0.12
N ARG A 183 -29.02 -32.09 -0.54
CA ARG A 183 -28.30 -30.96 -1.14
C ARG A 183 -27.59 -30.10 -0.08
N ILE A 184 -28.23 -29.86 1.06
CA ILE A 184 -27.63 -29.13 2.19
C ILE A 184 -26.44 -29.91 2.76
N ALA A 185 -26.57 -31.21 3.00
CA ALA A 185 -25.48 -32.05 3.52
C ALA A 185 -24.26 -32.08 2.58
N ARG A 186 -24.51 -32.11 1.27
CA ARG A 186 -23.45 -31.98 0.26
C ARG A 186 -22.75 -30.63 0.34
N LEU A 187 -23.50 -29.53 0.44
CA LEU A 187 -22.94 -28.19 0.60
C LEU A 187 -22.11 -28.06 1.88
N MET A 188 -22.56 -28.64 3.00
CA MET A 188 -21.80 -28.68 4.25
C MET A 188 -20.47 -29.43 4.08
N THR A 189 -20.49 -30.58 3.41
CA THR A 189 -19.28 -31.37 3.12
C THR A 189 -18.31 -30.59 2.23
N GLU A 190 -18.82 -29.91 1.19
CA GLU A 190 -18.01 -29.04 0.33
C GLU A 190 -17.41 -27.86 1.09
N LEU A 191 -18.17 -27.21 1.98
CA LEU A 191 -17.67 -26.13 2.84
C LEU A 191 -16.57 -26.61 3.79
N LEU A 192 -16.71 -27.79 4.40
CA LEU A 192 -15.68 -28.37 5.28
C LEU A 192 -14.39 -28.70 4.49
N ARG A 193 -14.52 -29.29 3.30
CA ARG A 193 -13.37 -29.55 2.41
C ARG A 193 -12.68 -28.26 1.99
N ASN A 194 -13.45 -27.21 1.68
CA ASN A 194 -12.91 -25.90 1.35
C ASN A 194 -12.21 -25.26 2.56
N ALA A 195 -12.72 -25.43 3.78
CA ALA A 195 -12.07 -24.93 4.99
C ALA A 195 -10.70 -25.60 5.26
N ALA A 196 -10.60 -26.91 5.04
CA ALA A 196 -9.33 -27.63 5.11
C ALA A 196 -8.35 -27.11 4.04
N ARG A 197 -8.82 -26.94 2.80
CA ARG A 197 -8.02 -26.37 1.70
C ARG A 197 -7.57 -24.93 1.98
N VAL A 198 -8.39 -24.09 2.61
CA VAL A 198 -8.00 -22.73 3.02
C VAL A 198 -6.94 -22.75 4.12
N THR A 199 -6.95 -23.77 4.99
CA THR A 199 -5.94 -23.93 6.04
C THR A 199 -4.60 -24.36 5.43
N ASP A 200 -4.62 -25.32 4.51
CA ASP A 200 -3.45 -25.74 3.72
C ASP A 200 -2.87 -24.57 2.89
N LEU A 201 -3.73 -23.85 2.17
CA LEU A 201 -3.32 -22.66 1.39
C LEU A 201 -2.75 -21.55 2.28
N ARG A 202 -3.24 -21.39 3.51
CA ARG A 202 -2.63 -20.44 4.47
C ARG A 202 -1.25 -20.88 4.92
N ALA A 203 -1.06 -22.17 5.21
CA ALA A 203 0.26 -22.70 5.56
C ALA A 203 1.25 -22.50 4.40
N ARG A 204 0.83 -22.79 3.17
CA ARG A 204 1.62 -22.49 1.95
C ARG A 204 1.89 -20.99 1.78
N MET A 205 0.91 -20.12 2.04
CA MET A 205 1.12 -18.66 2.00
C MET A 205 2.09 -18.16 3.07
N ASP A 206 2.07 -18.75 4.26
CA ASP A 206 3.00 -18.38 5.33
C ASP A 206 4.43 -18.84 4.99
N LEU A 207 4.59 -20.02 4.37
CA LEU A 207 5.87 -20.46 3.80
C LEU A 207 6.36 -19.54 2.66
N LEU A 208 5.48 -19.15 1.72
CA LEU A 208 5.82 -18.20 0.66
C LEU A 208 6.24 -16.82 1.21
N ARG A 209 5.67 -16.37 2.33
CA ARG A 209 6.06 -15.12 3.00
C ARG A 209 7.42 -15.22 3.67
N GLN A 210 7.74 -16.38 4.25
CA GLN A 210 9.05 -16.62 4.81
C GLN A 210 10.10 -16.69 3.69
N LEU A 211 9.80 -17.38 2.58
CA LEU A 211 10.62 -17.34 1.37
C LEU A 211 10.82 -15.90 0.86
N ASP A 212 9.77 -15.09 0.76
CA ASP A 212 9.86 -13.67 0.36
C ASP A 212 10.76 -12.87 1.31
N THR A 213 10.69 -13.14 2.61
CA THR A 213 11.56 -12.50 3.62
C THR A 213 13.02 -12.93 3.46
N GLU A 214 13.28 -14.23 3.25
CA GLU A 214 14.63 -14.76 3.05
C GLU A 214 15.24 -14.32 1.71
N LEU A 215 14.43 -14.21 0.64
CA LEU A 215 14.84 -13.63 -0.62
C LEU A 215 15.10 -12.13 -0.50
N HIS A 216 14.31 -11.41 0.29
CA HIS A 216 14.55 -9.98 0.56
C HIS A 216 15.84 -9.77 1.38
N ASP A 217 16.10 -10.62 2.37
CA ASP A 217 17.38 -10.65 3.10
C ASP A 217 18.54 -10.90 2.13
N LEU A 218 18.41 -11.90 1.25
CA LEU A 218 19.41 -12.21 0.23
C LEU A 218 19.68 -11.02 -0.69
N VAL A 219 18.65 -10.31 -1.16
CA VAL A 219 18.76 -9.13 -2.05
C VAL A 219 19.30 -7.89 -1.32
N SER A 220 19.18 -7.83 0.00
CA SER A 220 19.75 -6.74 0.81
C SER A 220 21.25 -6.88 1.07
N ARG A 221 21.84 -8.04 0.73
CA ARG A 221 23.28 -8.28 0.86
C ARG A 221 24.05 -7.67 -0.31
N PRO A 222 25.33 -7.29 -0.09
CA PRO A 222 26.25 -6.97 -1.17
C PRO A 222 26.29 -8.09 -2.23
N LEU A 223 26.29 -7.73 -3.52
CA LEU A 223 26.18 -8.68 -4.65
C LEU A 223 27.33 -9.70 -4.71
N ASP A 224 28.51 -9.34 -4.17
CA ASP A 224 29.69 -10.19 -4.02
C ASP A 224 29.55 -11.24 -2.91
N GLU A 225 28.63 -11.03 -1.97
CA GLU A 225 28.31 -11.95 -0.87
C GLU A 225 27.18 -12.93 -1.21
N ILE A 226 26.49 -12.75 -2.35
CA ILE A 226 25.39 -13.62 -2.77
C ILE A 226 25.93 -14.80 -3.58
N SER A 227 26.09 -15.96 -2.93
CA SER A 227 26.50 -17.19 -3.60
C SER A 227 25.30 -18.00 -4.11
N ARG A 228 25.53 -18.81 -5.16
CA ARG A 228 24.51 -19.73 -5.70
C ARG A 228 24.05 -20.73 -4.62
N THR A 229 24.99 -21.13 -3.77
CA THR A 229 24.79 -21.97 -2.59
C THR A 229 23.81 -21.37 -1.57
N ASP A 230 23.80 -20.04 -1.39
CA ASP A 230 22.89 -19.39 -0.45
C ASP A 230 21.45 -19.39 -0.97
N LEU A 231 21.28 -19.15 -2.28
CA LEU A 231 19.98 -19.27 -2.94
C LEU A 231 19.49 -20.72 -2.94
N ASP A 232 20.35 -21.68 -3.26
CA ASP A 232 20.01 -23.11 -3.24
C ASP A 232 19.58 -23.55 -1.84
N ALA A 233 20.30 -23.13 -0.80
CA ALA A 233 19.96 -23.43 0.58
C ALA A 233 18.61 -22.81 1.00
N ILE A 234 18.26 -21.62 0.50
CA ILE A 234 16.94 -21.01 0.70
C ILE A 234 15.89 -21.83 -0.05
N LEU A 235 16.06 -22.08 -1.34
CA LEU A 235 15.05 -22.76 -2.17
C LEU A 235 14.80 -24.21 -1.75
N ASP A 236 15.82 -24.94 -1.27
CA ASP A 236 15.68 -26.29 -0.74
C ASP A 236 14.80 -26.32 0.53
N ARG A 237 14.78 -25.25 1.35
CA ARG A 237 13.85 -25.16 2.51
C ARG A 237 12.39 -24.99 2.10
N TYR A 238 12.12 -24.64 0.83
CA TYR A 238 10.78 -24.34 0.31
C TYR A 238 10.39 -25.22 -0.88
N GLU A 239 11.04 -26.38 -1.06
CA GLU A 239 10.82 -27.32 -2.19
C GLU A 239 9.34 -27.74 -2.35
N ASP A 240 8.60 -27.88 -1.25
CA ASP A 240 7.18 -28.26 -1.27
C ASP A 240 6.22 -27.14 -1.76
N VAL A 241 6.75 -25.93 -1.95
CA VAL A 241 6.00 -24.70 -2.21
C VAL A 241 6.43 -24.03 -3.51
N VAL A 242 7.71 -24.12 -3.85
CA VAL A 242 8.29 -23.62 -5.09
C VAL A 242 8.43 -24.78 -6.07
N ASP A 243 7.72 -24.71 -7.20
CA ASP A 243 7.83 -25.74 -8.23
C ASP A 243 9.19 -25.67 -8.95
N ALA A 244 9.59 -26.78 -9.59
CA ALA A 244 10.89 -26.90 -10.24
C ALA A 244 11.12 -25.88 -11.38
N GLU A 245 10.05 -25.41 -12.04
CA GLU A 245 10.15 -24.40 -13.09
C GLU A 245 10.43 -23.02 -12.49
N THR A 246 9.73 -22.67 -11.41
CA THR A 246 9.99 -21.44 -10.63
C THR A 246 11.39 -21.46 -10.02
N ARG A 247 11.84 -22.61 -9.50
CA ARG A 247 13.21 -22.78 -8.98
C ARG A 247 14.24 -22.49 -10.07
N ALA A 248 14.11 -23.13 -11.23
CA ALA A 248 15.01 -22.91 -12.37
C ALA A 248 15.00 -21.46 -12.85
N ALA A 249 13.83 -20.79 -12.85
CA ALA A 249 13.72 -19.39 -13.22
C ALA A 249 14.41 -18.45 -12.22
N MET A 250 14.37 -18.75 -10.91
CA MET A 250 15.07 -17.96 -9.88
C MET A 250 16.58 -18.16 -9.93
N GLU A 251 17.05 -19.39 -10.15
CA GLU A 251 18.46 -19.68 -10.39
C GLU A 251 18.97 -18.97 -11.64
N GLN A 252 18.18 -19.00 -12.74
CA GLN A 252 18.47 -18.27 -13.97
C GLN A 252 18.48 -16.76 -13.76
N LEU A 253 17.56 -16.21 -12.94
CA LEU A 253 17.53 -14.78 -12.63
C LEU A 253 18.78 -14.32 -11.89
N VAL A 254 19.33 -15.13 -10.97
CA VAL A 254 20.58 -14.80 -10.28
C VAL A 254 21.76 -14.89 -11.24
N ASP A 255 21.78 -15.89 -12.12
CA ASP A 255 22.79 -15.98 -13.18
C ASP A 255 22.69 -14.79 -14.16
N ASP A 256 21.48 -14.40 -14.56
CA ASP A 256 21.20 -13.26 -15.44
C ASP A 256 21.49 -11.93 -14.74
N LEU A 257 21.31 -11.83 -13.42
CA LEU A 257 21.67 -10.64 -12.63
C LEU A 257 23.18 -10.51 -12.51
N LYS A 258 23.89 -11.62 -12.24
CA LYS A 258 25.37 -11.63 -12.26
C LYS A 258 25.90 -11.33 -13.65
N LYS A 259 25.26 -11.85 -14.70
CA LYS A 259 25.57 -11.54 -16.09
C LYS A 259 25.26 -10.08 -16.40
N SER A 260 24.14 -9.54 -15.95
CA SER A 260 23.75 -8.14 -16.16
C SER A 260 24.63 -7.18 -15.39
N VAL A 261 25.10 -7.54 -14.19
CA VAL A 261 26.11 -6.77 -13.45
C VAL A 261 27.44 -6.83 -14.17
N SER A 262 27.88 -8.00 -14.63
CA SER A 262 29.10 -8.12 -15.45
C SER A 262 29.00 -7.39 -16.79
N ASP A 263 27.83 -7.40 -17.43
CA ASP A 263 27.54 -6.70 -18.67
C ASP A 263 27.39 -5.20 -18.40
N LEU A 264 26.86 -4.79 -17.24
CA LEU A 264 26.79 -3.39 -16.80
C LEU A 264 28.17 -2.89 -16.42
N GLU A 265 29.05 -3.70 -15.81
CA GLU A 265 30.45 -3.38 -15.57
C GLU A 265 31.21 -3.29 -16.89
N SER A 266 30.91 -4.17 -17.86
CA SER A 266 31.48 -4.13 -19.20
C SER A 266 30.95 -2.95 -20.01
N GLU A 267 29.68 -2.59 -19.84
CA GLU A 267 29.03 -1.46 -20.51
C GLU A 267 29.36 -0.15 -19.81
N LEU A 268 29.57 -0.15 -18.50
CA LEU A 268 30.14 0.96 -17.75
C LEU A 268 31.60 1.13 -18.14
N ALA A 269 32.37 0.06 -18.33
CA ALA A 269 33.71 0.13 -18.90
C ALA A 269 33.66 0.67 -20.34
N ARG A 270 32.74 0.20 -21.18
CA ARG A 270 32.54 0.69 -22.55
C ARG A 270 32.07 2.15 -22.59
N LEU A 271 31.19 2.55 -21.69
CA LEU A 271 30.69 3.92 -21.54
C LEU A 271 31.74 4.81 -20.90
N LEU A 272 32.59 4.31 -19.99
CA LEU A 272 33.77 5.00 -19.49
C LEU A 272 34.85 5.10 -20.57
N ASP A 273 34.95 4.14 -21.48
CA ASP A 273 35.83 4.19 -22.65
C ASP A 273 35.30 5.13 -23.73
N GLU A 274 33.98 5.21 -23.93
CA GLU A 274 33.34 6.06 -24.95
C GLU A 274 33.11 7.49 -24.44
N PHE A 275 32.74 7.65 -23.17
CA PHE A 275 32.78 8.92 -22.45
C PHE A 275 34.22 9.34 -22.18
N GLY A 276 35.13 8.38 -21.99
CA GLY A 276 36.58 8.58 -21.99
C GLY A 276 37.04 9.12 -23.33
N ALA A 277 36.70 8.49 -24.45
CA ALA A 277 37.04 8.97 -25.79
C ALA A 277 36.42 10.34 -26.13
N GLN A 278 35.18 10.62 -25.66
CA GLN A 278 34.56 11.93 -25.82
C GLN A 278 35.15 12.98 -24.87
N ALA A 279 35.51 12.59 -23.65
CA ALA A 279 36.24 13.43 -22.71
C ALA A 279 37.68 13.66 -23.18
N ASP A 280 38.30 12.72 -23.86
CA ASP A 280 39.62 12.79 -24.50
C ASP A 280 39.54 13.68 -25.73
N GLU A 281 38.46 13.64 -26.52
CA GLU A 281 38.27 14.57 -27.64
C GLU A 281 38.05 16.02 -27.16
N VAL A 282 37.32 16.19 -26.05
CA VAL A 282 37.13 17.50 -25.39
C VAL A 282 38.38 17.94 -24.63
N ALA A 283 39.10 17.02 -23.99
CA ALA A 283 40.38 17.26 -23.32
C ALA A 283 41.45 17.57 -24.36
N ASP A 284 41.49 16.91 -25.50
CA ASP A 284 42.38 17.21 -26.62
C ASP A 284 42.15 18.61 -27.15
N LEU A 285 40.88 19.03 -27.25
CA LEU A 285 40.51 20.39 -27.66
C LEU A 285 40.85 21.43 -26.59
N ALA A 286 40.70 21.09 -25.30
CA ALA A 286 40.99 21.98 -24.17
C ALA A 286 42.49 22.04 -23.80
N THR A 287 43.26 21.02 -24.17
CA THR A 287 44.69 20.88 -23.87
C THR A 287 45.57 21.12 -25.08
N GLN A 288 44.97 21.37 -26.24
CA GLN A 288 45.67 21.59 -27.50
C GLN A 288 46.74 22.68 -27.38
N ASP A 289 46.41 23.78 -26.69
CA ASP A 289 47.32 24.89 -26.43
C ASP A 289 48.43 24.49 -25.44
N ALA A 290 48.11 23.74 -24.39
CA ALA A 290 49.08 23.28 -23.38
C ALA A 290 50.09 22.25 -23.97
N ARG A 291 49.61 21.33 -24.82
CA ARG A 291 50.46 20.40 -25.56
C ARG A 291 51.32 21.12 -26.61
N ALA A 292 50.82 22.18 -27.23
CA ALA A 292 51.60 23.02 -28.15
C ALA A 292 52.73 23.79 -27.44
N GLU A 293 52.57 24.08 -26.16
CA GLU A 293 53.59 24.67 -25.28
C GLU A 293 54.53 23.62 -24.64
N GLY A 294 54.29 22.33 -24.89
CA GLY A 294 55.14 21.21 -24.46
C GLY A 294 54.76 20.58 -23.11
N TRP A 295 53.56 20.87 -22.59
CA TRP A 295 53.03 20.30 -21.35
C TRP A 295 52.05 19.16 -21.66
N ASP A 296 52.22 17.98 -21.04
CA ASP A 296 51.44 16.77 -21.32
C ASP A 296 50.31 16.55 -20.27
N PRO A 297 49.04 16.77 -20.63
CA PRO A 297 47.88 16.65 -19.75
C PRO A 297 47.52 15.20 -19.39
N ASP A 298 48.12 14.23 -20.07
CA ASP A 298 47.82 12.81 -19.83
C ASP A 298 48.91 12.12 -19.01
N ASP A 299 50.02 12.80 -18.74
CA ASP A 299 51.06 12.33 -17.82
C ASP A 299 50.61 12.59 -16.36
N PRO A 300 50.28 11.55 -15.58
CA PRO A 300 49.86 11.72 -14.19
C PRO A 300 50.95 12.36 -13.34
N TRP A 301 52.22 12.36 -13.74
CA TRP A 301 53.30 13.08 -13.06
C TRP A 301 53.25 14.60 -13.25
N ASN A 302 52.56 15.10 -14.28
CA ASN A 302 52.30 16.54 -14.45
C ASN A 302 51.17 17.03 -13.53
N TYR A 303 50.36 16.11 -12.99
CA TYR A 303 49.28 16.37 -12.02
C TYR A 303 49.55 15.78 -10.64
N ALA A 304 50.58 14.96 -10.53
CA ALA A 304 51.10 14.56 -9.26
C ALA A 304 51.47 15.85 -8.53
N LEU A 305 50.69 16.17 -7.49
CA LEU A 305 51.33 16.51 -6.22
C LEU A 305 52.39 15.41 -6.10
N GLY A 306 53.68 15.73 -6.26
CA GLY A 306 54.72 14.71 -6.37
C GLY A 306 54.60 13.67 -5.24
N GLU A 307 55.46 12.65 -5.22
CA GLU A 307 55.71 11.98 -3.94
C GLU A 307 55.78 13.07 -2.88
N SER A 308 54.92 13.00 -1.85
CA SER A 308 54.93 14.04 -0.84
C SER A 308 56.28 13.88 -0.16
N GLU A 309 57.28 14.58 -0.68
CA GLU A 309 58.43 15.05 0.05
C GLU A 309 57.88 16.13 0.98
N VAL A 310 56.93 15.76 1.86
CA VAL A 310 56.83 16.43 3.14
C VAL A 310 58.24 16.27 3.68
N PRO A 311 59.03 17.35 3.81
CA PRO A 311 60.38 17.22 4.31
C PRO A 311 60.24 16.49 5.65
N TRP A 312 60.95 15.37 5.82
CA TRP A 312 60.98 14.70 7.11
C TRP A 312 61.57 15.69 8.12
N VAL A 313 60.71 16.43 8.81
CA VAL A 313 61.14 17.33 9.86
C VAL A 313 61.43 16.43 11.05
N GLU A 314 62.72 16.17 11.26
CA GLU A 314 63.22 15.32 12.33
C GLU A 314 62.66 15.85 13.67
N VAL A 315 61.75 15.08 14.27
CA VAL A 315 61.19 15.40 15.58
C VAL A 315 62.33 15.22 16.59
N PRO A 316 62.59 16.21 17.46
CA PRO A 316 63.63 16.09 18.46
C PRO A 316 63.46 14.80 19.28
N ASP A 317 64.45 13.92 19.24
CA ASP A 317 64.49 12.74 20.11
C ASP A 317 64.77 13.21 21.54
N ILE A 318 63.70 13.30 22.33
CA ILE A 318 63.73 13.70 23.73
C ILE A 318 63.50 12.53 24.67
N ALA A 319 63.41 11.28 24.15
CA ALA A 319 62.78 10.19 24.89
C ALA A 319 63.63 9.57 26.00
N GLU A 320 64.97 9.66 26.01
CA GLU A 320 65.76 8.83 26.96
C GLU A 320 67.03 9.45 27.57
N VAL A 321 67.29 10.77 27.51
CA VAL A 321 68.56 11.34 28.00
C VAL A 321 68.38 12.45 29.05
N ASP A 322 68.94 12.26 30.25
CA ASP A 322 69.21 13.32 31.23
C ASP A 322 70.17 14.35 30.59
N GLY A 323 69.72 15.60 30.43
CA GLY A 323 70.51 16.66 29.77
C GLY A 323 70.31 16.82 28.26
N ALA A 324 69.21 16.31 27.69
CA ALA A 324 68.86 16.48 26.26
C ALA A 324 68.68 17.94 25.80
N PHE A 325 68.51 18.89 26.73
CA PHE A 325 68.38 20.32 26.45
C PHE A 325 69.61 21.09 26.98
N ASP A 326 70.27 21.82 26.09
CA ASP A 326 71.33 22.81 26.39
C ASP A 326 70.91 24.16 25.77
N GLU A 327 70.97 25.26 26.53
CA GLU A 327 70.65 26.60 26.01
C GLU A 327 71.52 26.99 24.81
N GLY A 328 72.71 26.39 24.66
CA GLY A 328 73.58 26.57 23.49
C GLY A 328 73.18 25.74 22.26
N ARG A 329 72.28 24.76 22.40
CA ARG A 329 71.79 23.85 21.34
C ARG A 329 70.31 23.52 21.56
N ASP A 330 69.45 24.52 21.42
CA ASP A 330 68.00 24.40 21.58
C ASP A 330 67.38 23.57 20.42
N PRO A 331 66.98 22.31 20.67
CA PRO A 331 66.44 21.43 19.63
C PRO A 331 65.02 21.86 19.19
N TYR A 332 64.28 22.59 20.04
CA TYR A 332 62.95 23.11 19.70
C TYR A 332 63.07 24.31 18.76
N ALA A 333 64.07 25.15 18.95
CA ALA A 333 64.36 26.24 18.01
C ALA A 333 64.76 25.70 16.63
N ALA A 334 65.61 24.66 16.58
CA ALA A 334 65.99 24.01 15.32
C ALA A 334 64.78 23.34 14.63
N TYR A 335 63.92 22.66 15.40
CA TYR A 335 62.67 22.11 14.89
C TYR A 335 61.75 23.21 14.34
N ALA A 336 61.59 24.33 15.06
CA ALA A 336 60.80 25.45 14.57
C ALA A 336 61.36 26.09 13.31
N ASP A 337 62.68 26.19 13.19
CA ASP A 337 63.33 26.71 11.98
C ASP A 337 63.07 25.77 10.78
N ALA A 338 63.13 24.45 11.00
CA ALA A 338 62.84 23.46 9.96
C ALA A 338 61.37 23.46 9.53
N VAL A 339 60.42 23.56 10.47
CA VAL A 339 58.98 23.69 10.15
C VAL A 339 58.72 24.98 9.39
N ILE A 340 59.27 26.11 9.85
CA ILE A 340 59.07 27.40 9.16
C ILE A 340 59.68 27.36 7.76
N ALA A 341 60.85 26.75 7.58
CA ALA A 341 61.48 26.59 6.27
C ALA A 341 60.62 25.74 5.31
N ALA A 342 60.02 24.65 5.81
CA ALA A 342 59.10 23.83 5.02
C ALA A 342 57.83 24.62 4.62
N LEU A 343 57.29 25.43 5.52
CA LEU A 343 56.15 26.31 5.23
C LEU A 343 56.52 27.45 4.25
N GLU A 344 57.71 28.05 4.39
CA GLU A 344 58.21 29.10 3.49
C GLU A 344 58.40 28.62 2.05
N ALA A 345 58.75 27.33 1.85
CA ALA A 345 58.90 26.76 0.52
C ALA A 345 57.61 26.81 -0.31
N GLY A 346 56.44 26.79 0.34
CA GLY A 346 55.12 26.92 -0.29
C GLY A 346 54.60 28.35 -0.44
N VAL A 347 55.40 29.37 -0.12
CA VAL A 347 54.99 30.79 -0.12
C VAL A 347 55.77 31.60 -1.16
N SER A 348 55.06 32.29 -2.05
CA SER A 348 55.66 33.22 -3.03
C SER A 348 54.93 34.55 -3.03
N GLY A 349 55.69 35.67 -3.00
CA GLY A 349 55.10 37.02 -3.01
C GLY A 349 54.24 37.35 -1.78
N GLY A 350 54.38 36.59 -0.68
CA GLY A 350 53.52 36.73 0.51
C GLY A 350 52.15 36.05 0.37
N VAL A 351 52.00 35.14 -0.59
CA VAL A 351 50.80 34.31 -0.82
C VAL A 351 51.21 32.85 -0.83
N VAL A 352 50.36 31.97 -0.33
CA VAL A 352 50.60 30.51 -0.38
C VAL A 352 50.31 30.03 -1.79
N VAL A 353 51.33 29.52 -2.48
CA VAL A 353 51.23 29.03 -3.87
C VAL A 353 51.05 27.52 -3.97
N ALA A 354 51.30 26.79 -2.88
CA ALA A 354 51.02 25.36 -2.75
C ALA A 354 50.13 25.13 -1.51
N PRO A 355 48.81 25.41 -1.59
CA PRO A 355 47.93 25.38 -0.42
C PRO A 355 47.81 24.00 0.23
N ALA A 356 47.80 22.94 -0.58
CA ALA A 356 47.71 21.56 -0.09
C ALA A 356 48.93 21.16 0.76
N ASP A 357 50.15 21.39 0.23
CA ASP A 357 51.40 21.09 0.94
C ASP A 357 51.55 21.95 2.19
N TYR A 358 51.12 23.20 2.13
CA TYR A 358 51.12 24.09 3.29
C TYR A 358 50.22 23.54 4.41
N VAL A 359 48.98 23.16 4.11
CA VAL A 359 48.05 22.56 5.09
C VAL A 359 48.61 21.24 5.65
N ALA A 360 49.18 20.38 4.81
CA ALA A 360 49.78 19.13 5.23
C ALA A 360 50.93 19.34 6.22
N ASN A 361 51.84 20.28 5.93
CA ASN A 361 52.93 20.66 6.83
C ASN A 361 52.42 21.24 8.16
N VAL A 362 51.36 22.07 8.14
CA VAL A 362 50.73 22.59 9.37
C VAL A 362 50.12 21.47 10.20
N ARG A 363 49.40 20.51 9.59
CA ARG A 363 48.82 19.35 10.29
C ARG A 363 49.89 18.47 10.91
N ALA A 364 50.91 18.10 10.14
CA ALA A 364 52.04 17.30 10.62
C ALA A 364 52.76 17.98 11.79
N TRP A 365 52.96 19.30 11.73
CA TRP A 365 53.53 20.06 12.84
C TRP A 365 52.66 20.01 14.11
N ARG A 366 51.33 20.12 13.99
CA ARG A 366 50.43 20.08 15.16
C ARG A 366 50.38 18.70 15.81
N GLU A 367 50.37 17.64 15.00
CA GLU A 367 50.46 16.25 15.48
C GLU A 367 51.78 16.02 16.23
N ASN A 368 52.90 16.42 15.63
CA ASN A 368 54.23 16.33 16.25
C ASN A 368 54.32 17.17 17.53
N SER A 369 53.73 18.37 17.55
CA SER A 369 53.70 19.23 18.75
C SER A 369 52.92 18.57 19.89
N THR A 370 51.83 17.87 19.57
CA THR A 370 51.04 17.12 20.56
C THR A 370 51.85 15.95 21.12
N ALA A 371 52.55 15.21 20.26
CA ALA A 371 53.44 14.12 20.68
C ALA A 371 54.60 14.61 21.57
N LEU A 372 55.22 15.74 21.20
CA LEU A 372 56.26 16.39 22.00
C LEU A 372 55.74 16.89 23.35
N GLU A 373 54.52 17.43 23.41
CA GLU A 373 53.89 17.85 24.66
C GLU A 373 53.64 16.67 25.60
N ILE A 374 53.16 15.54 25.06
CA ILE A 374 52.99 14.29 25.83
C ILE A 374 54.34 13.78 26.34
N ALA A 375 55.35 13.71 25.45
CA ALA A 375 56.69 13.25 25.82
C ALA A 375 57.37 14.16 26.87
N LEU A 376 57.16 15.48 26.80
CA LEU A 376 57.61 16.41 27.83
C LEU A 376 56.87 16.21 29.16
N ARG A 377 55.56 15.97 29.12
CA ARG A 377 54.74 15.74 30.32
C ARG A 377 55.12 14.45 31.05
N ASP A 378 55.46 13.40 30.30
CA ASP A 378 55.75 12.08 30.85
C ASP A 378 57.19 11.92 31.37
N ARG A 379 58.07 12.89 31.08
CA ARG A 379 59.45 12.91 31.59
C ARG A 379 59.55 13.52 32.99
N MET A 380 60.09 12.75 33.94
CA MET A 380 60.50 13.29 35.24
C MET A 380 61.78 14.13 35.06
N GLY A 381 61.74 15.43 35.33
CA GLY A 381 62.94 16.28 35.37
C GLY A 381 63.07 17.36 34.28
N VAL A 382 62.00 17.65 33.51
CA VAL A 382 62.00 18.75 32.53
C VAL A 382 62.30 20.08 33.21
N SER A 383 63.31 20.80 32.71
CA SER A 383 63.70 22.09 33.26
C SER A 383 62.75 23.20 32.81
N GLN A 384 62.61 24.27 33.60
CA GLN A 384 61.80 25.43 33.22
C GLN A 384 62.34 26.11 31.94
N ALA A 385 63.66 26.04 31.70
CA ALA A 385 64.29 26.55 30.49
C ALA A 385 63.87 25.74 29.25
N GLU A 386 63.82 24.41 29.36
CA GLU A 386 63.36 23.49 28.30
C GLU A 386 61.88 23.71 27.98
N THR A 387 61.01 23.84 28.99
CA THR A 387 59.58 24.18 28.79
C THR A 387 59.40 25.53 28.09
N ASN A 388 60.17 26.54 28.49
CA ASN A 388 60.10 27.86 27.87
C ASN A 388 60.61 27.84 26.42
N ALA A 389 61.63 27.05 26.11
CA ALA A 389 62.15 26.87 24.76
C ALA A 389 61.12 26.20 23.84
N PHE A 390 60.49 25.12 24.30
CA PHE A 390 59.38 24.46 23.61
C PHE A 390 58.22 25.42 23.32
N LEU A 391 57.75 26.15 24.34
CA LEU A 391 56.67 27.13 24.17
C LEU A 391 57.05 28.28 23.23
N LYS A 392 58.32 28.73 23.25
CA LYS A 392 58.82 29.78 22.35
C LYS A 392 58.87 29.30 20.90
N ALA A 393 59.28 28.05 20.67
CA ALA A 393 59.27 27.40 19.37
C ALA A 393 57.83 27.26 18.83
N GLN A 394 56.90 26.75 19.64
CA GLN A 394 55.48 26.64 19.28
C GLN A 394 54.86 28.00 18.95
N ASN A 395 55.17 29.03 19.74
CA ASN A 395 54.70 30.40 19.48
C ASN A 395 55.28 31.00 18.19
N ARG A 396 56.54 30.71 17.85
CA ARG A 396 57.15 31.16 16.58
C ARG A 396 56.42 30.56 15.38
N ILE A 397 56.23 29.24 15.38
CA ILE A 397 55.55 28.54 14.28
C ILE A 397 54.09 29.00 14.18
N THR A 398 53.38 29.08 15.31
CA THR A 398 52.00 29.59 15.35
C THR A 398 51.89 31.02 14.81
N ALA A 399 52.81 31.90 15.19
CA ALA A 399 52.84 33.28 14.70
C ALA A 399 53.14 33.37 13.20
N TYR A 400 53.90 32.42 12.66
CA TYR A 400 54.13 32.31 11.22
C TYR A 400 52.87 31.83 10.49
N VAL A 401 52.29 30.71 10.91
CA VAL A 401 51.07 30.13 10.33
C VAL A 401 49.91 31.14 10.34
N ARG A 402 49.75 31.91 11.42
CA ARG A 402 48.70 32.94 11.56
C ARG A 402 48.74 34.07 10.53
N ARG A 403 49.82 34.19 9.75
CA ARG A 403 49.89 35.14 8.64
C ARG A 403 49.06 34.68 7.44
N PHE A 404 48.86 33.37 7.30
CA PHE A 404 48.26 32.75 6.12
C PHE A 404 47.01 31.93 6.46
N MET A 405 46.92 31.38 7.67
CA MET A 405 45.78 30.57 8.11
C MET A 405 45.23 31.05 9.46
N ASP A 406 43.92 30.90 9.66
CA ASP A 406 43.31 31.12 10.96
C ASP A 406 43.50 29.93 11.92
N ALA A 407 43.02 30.07 13.15
CA ALA A 407 43.14 29.02 14.16
C ALA A 407 42.43 27.71 13.78
N SER A 408 41.44 27.81 12.90
CA SER A 408 40.63 26.70 12.39
C SER A 408 41.15 26.21 11.04
N ASP A 409 42.41 26.43 10.65
CA ASP A 409 42.97 25.91 9.39
C ASP A 409 42.27 26.37 8.11
N TRP A 410 41.65 27.55 8.11
CA TRP A 410 41.21 28.21 6.88
C TRP A 410 42.23 29.24 6.44
N PHE A 411 42.49 29.31 5.14
CA PHE A 411 43.32 30.38 4.60
C PHE A 411 42.65 31.75 4.84
N VAL A 412 43.47 32.73 5.22
CA VAL A 412 43.02 34.10 5.53
C VAL A 412 42.48 34.79 4.28
N ASP A 413 43.04 34.47 3.12
CA ASP A 413 42.65 34.96 1.79
C ASP A 413 41.62 34.07 1.08
N SER A 414 41.15 32.99 1.72
CA SER A 414 40.13 32.13 1.11
C SER A 414 38.83 32.91 0.80
N PRO A 415 38.24 32.74 -0.40
CA PRO A 415 36.97 33.37 -0.78
C PRO A 415 35.77 32.74 -0.06
N VAL A 416 35.97 31.66 0.71
CA VAL A 416 34.93 30.93 1.42
C VAL A 416 34.34 31.82 2.54
N PRO A 417 33.02 32.08 2.53
CA PRO A 417 32.36 32.88 3.56
C PRO A 417 32.52 32.29 4.98
N ALA A 418 32.63 33.16 5.99
CA ALA A 418 32.86 32.77 7.39
C ALA A 418 31.76 31.86 7.97
N ASP A 419 30.53 32.00 7.52
CA ASP A 419 29.40 31.15 7.92
C ASP A 419 29.51 29.73 7.34
N LEU A 420 29.97 29.58 6.09
CA LEU A 420 30.27 28.26 5.51
C LEU A 420 31.41 27.57 6.27
N ARG A 421 32.49 28.30 6.58
CA ARG A 421 33.60 27.79 7.40
C ARG A 421 33.10 27.24 8.73
N ALA A 422 32.25 28.02 9.41
CA ALA A 422 31.66 27.63 10.69
C ALA A 422 30.76 26.39 10.55
N GLN A 423 29.96 26.27 9.50
CA GLN A 423 29.12 25.09 9.28
C GLN A 423 29.94 23.81 9.07
N VAL A 424 31.02 23.88 8.29
CA VAL A 424 31.91 22.74 8.06
C VAL A 424 32.55 22.31 9.38
N ASP A 425 33.16 23.24 10.13
CA ASP A 425 33.90 22.92 11.35
C ASP A 425 33.01 22.52 12.53
N THR A 426 31.84 23.16 12.69
CA THR A 426 31.02 22.99 13.91
C THR A 426 29.81 22.09 13.74
N VAL A 427 29.32 21.91 12.51
CA VAL A 427 28.12 21.11 12.24
C VAL A 427 28.46 19.81 11.53
N LEU A 428 29.25 19.88 10.45
CA LEU A 428 29.56 18.71 9.63
C LEU A 428 30.70 17.87 10.21
N LYS A 429 31.79 18.50 10.69
CA LYS A 429 32.95 17.77 11.23
C LYS A 429 32.62 16.83 12.38
N PRO A 430 31.81 17.19 13.41
CA PRO A 430 31.45 16.25 14.47
C PRO A 430 30.62 15.04 14.01
N ARG A 431 30.09 15.08 12.78
CA ARG A 431 29.16 14.08 12.22
C ARG A 431 29.78 13.21 11.14
N PHE A 432 30.67 13.77 10.33
CA PHE A 432 31.25 13.11 9.16
C PHE A 432 32.78 13.15 9.12
N ASP A 433 33.42 13.73 10.14
CA ASP A 433 34.86 13.84 10.38
C ASP A 433 35.73 13.92 9.11
N ALA A 434 36.26 12.78 8.63
CA ALA A 434 37.12 12.69 7.46
C ALA A 434 36.52 13.36 6.20
N LEU A 435 35.22 13.21 5.94
CA LEU A 435 34.58 13.84 4.79
C LEU A 435 34.48 15.37 4.95
N ALA A 436 34.30 15.86 6.18
CA ALA A 436 34.27 17.30 6.44
C ALA A 436 35.67 17.93 6.29
N ASP A 437 36.72 17.22 6.70
CA ASP A 437 38.11 17.66 6.48
C ASP A 437 38.46 17.68 4.99
N GLN A 438 38.06 16.66 4.23
CA GLN A 438 38.22 16.67 2.76
C GLN A 438 37.48 17.83 2.11
N MET A 439 36.23 18.09 2.52
CA MET A 439 35.45 19.24 2.03
C MET A 439 36.17 20.55 2.30
N LYS A 440 36.71 20.72 3.51
CA LYS A 440 37.46 21.91 3.91
C LYS A 440 38.72 22.09 3.09
N ASP A 441 39.48 21.03 2.86
CA ASP A 441 40.68 21.07 2.04
C ASP A 441 40.35 21.50 0.60
N ASN A 442 39.29 20.95 0.01
CA ASN A 442 38.80 21.36 -1.30
C ASN A 442 38.36 22.84 -1.34
N LEU A 443 37.63 23.30 -0.34
CA LEU A 443 37.15 24.68 -0.24
C LEU A 443 38.32 25.68 -0.04
N ASN A 444 39.39 25.25 0.62
CA ASN A 444 40.62 26.04 0.77
C ASN A 444 41.37 26.22 -0.57
N LEU A 445 41.13 25.38 -1.58
CA LEU A 445 41.69 25.54 -2.92
C LEU A 445 40.95 26.58 -3.77
N TRP A 446 39.79 27.06 -3.33
CA TRP A 446 39.03 28.04 -4.10
C TRP A 446 39.80 29.35 -4.16
N THR A 447 39.94 29.89 -5.36
CA THR A 447 40.65 31.15 -5.63
C THR A 447 39.68 32.17 -6.22
N GLY A 448 39.94 33.47 -6.01
CA GLY A 448 39.13 34.57 -6.56
C GLY A 448 38.63 35.58 -5.52
N GLY A 449 38.08 36.70 -5.98
CA GLY A 449 37.60 37.81 -5.13
C GLY A 449 36.20 37.62 -4.53
N GLY A 450 35.62 36.42 -4.62
CA GLY A 450 34.28 36.08 -4.15
C GLY A 450 33.74 34.83 -4.85
N LEU A 451 32.57 34.36 -4.41
CA LEU A 451 31.89 33.22 -5.01
C LEU A 451 31.31 33.59 -6.39
N ASP A 452 31.62 32.81 -7.42
CA ASP A 452 30.90 32.85 -8.69
C ASP A 452 29.51 32.19 -8.60
N LEU A 453 28.78 32.12 -9.73
CA LEU A 453 27.42 31.57 -9.75
C LEU A 453 27.39 30.09 -9.33
N GLU A 454 28.39 29.30 -9.71
CA GLU A 454 28.47 27.86 -9.45
C GLU A 454 28.84 27.61 -7.98
N GLN A 455 29.87 28.33 -7.52
CA GLN A 455 30.31 28.34 -6.13
C GLN A 455 29.20 28.79 -5.18
N THR A 456 28.37 29.76 -5.59
CA THR A 456 27.21 30.22 -4.81
C THR A 456 26.15 29.13 -4.66
N GLN A 457 25.84 28.39 -5.73
CA GLN A 457 24.83 27.31 -5.68
C GLN A 457 25.30 26.14 -4.83
N LEU A 458 26.58 25.77 -4.93
CA LEU A 458 27.16 24.74 -4.07
C LEU A 458 27.20 25.19 -2.60
N TYR A 459 27.58 26.43 -2.31
CA TYR A 459 27.53 27.02 -0.97
C TYR A 459 26.11 26.94 -0.37
N GLN A 460 25.08 27.29 -1.14
CA GLN A 460 23.68 27.21 -0.70
C GLN A 460 23.27 25.77 -0.36
N THR A 461 23.72 24.81 -1.17
CA THR A 461 23.43 23.39 -0.96
C THR A 461 24.15 22.82 0.27
N ILE A 462 25.43 23.17 0.47
CA ILE A 462 26.17 22.79 1.67
C ILE A 462 25.55 23.43 2.91
N SER A 463 25.14 24.70 2.83
CA SER A 463 24.47 25.40 3.92
C SER A 463 23.13 24.78 4.29
N ALA A 464 22.34 24.38 3.30
CA ALA A 464 21.11 23.64 3.49
C ALA A 464 21.36 22.32 4.21
N PHE A 465 22.34 21.56 3.74
CA PHE A 465 22.68 20.26 4.29
C PHE A 465 23.20 20.36 5.72
N ALA A 466 24.13 21.29 6.00
CA ALA A 466 24.61 21.56 7.35
C ALA A 466 23.46 22.00 8.27
N GLY A 467 22.60 22.92 7.81
CA GLY A 467 21.39 23.32 8.51
C GLY A 467 20.52 22.12 8.89
N ALA A 468 20.23 21.23 7.94
CA ALA A 468 19.51 19.98 8.19
C ALA A 468 20.20 19.10 9.24
N MET A 469 21.50 18.85 9.08
CA MET A 469 22.29 17.99 9.96
C MET A 469 22.35 18.51 11.39
N SER A 470 22.27 19.83 11.61
CA SER A 470 22.21 20.42 12.95
C SER A 470 21.02 19.94 13.79
N THR A 471 19.95 19.44 13.15
CA THR A 471 18.74 18.94 13.82
C THR A 471 18.62 17.41 13.88
N VAL A 472 19.47 16.69 13.15
CA VAL A 472 19.48 15.22 13.15
C VAL A 472 20.28 14.74 14.36
N GLY A 473 19.63 13.94 15.20
CA GLY A 473 20.21 13.35 16.41
C GLY A 473 20.88 12.00 16.14
N GLU A 474 20.10 10.95 15.89
CA GLU A 474 20.58 9.60 15.57
C GLU A 474 20.34 9.28 14.08
N GLY A 475 21.15 8.38 13.49
CA GLY A 475 20.98 7.94 12.09
C GLY A 475 21.69 8.81 11.04
N VAL A 476 22.72 9.58 11.44
CA VAL A 476 23.48 10.47 10.55
C VAL A 476 24.25 9.70 9.45
N GLU A 477 24.62 8.44 9.72
CA GLU A 477 25.35 7.56 8.78
C GLU A 477 24.60 7.33 7.45
N ALA A 478 23.26 7.34 7.48
CA ALA A 478 22.44 7.21 6.27
C ALA A 478 22.64 8.39 5.28
N TYR A 479 23.27 9.48 5.73
CA TYR A 479 23.53 10.68 4.93
C TYR A 479 24.99 10.78 4.46
N ALA A 480 25.83 9.77 4.73
CA ALA A 480 27.24 9.76 4.31
C ALA A 480 27.39 9.87 2.78
N GLY A 481 26.52 9.21 2.00
CA GLY A 481 26.56 9.30 0.53
C GLY A 481 26.23 10.70 -0.01
N VAL A 482 25.39 11.47 0.68
CA VAL A 482 25.10 12.87 0.35
C VAL A 482 26.30 13.74 0.67
N MET A 483 26.89 13.55 1.85
CA MET A 483 28.11 14.26 2.26
C MET A 483 29.24 14.00 1.26
N GLN A 484 29.49 12.74 0.87
CA GLN A 484 30.49 12.37 -0.13
C GLN A 484 30.25 13.03 -1.49
N THR A 485 28.98 13.14 -1.91
CA THR A 485 28.62 13.86 -3.14
C THR A 485 28.99 15.35 -3.05
N LEU A 486 28.73 15.99 -1.91
CA LEU A 486 29.11 17.38 -1.68
C LEU A 486 30.64 17.56 -1.64
N VAL A 487 31.38 16.63 -1.04
CA VAL A 487 32.86 16.64 -1.08
C VAL A 487 33.35 16.61 -2.53
N HIS A 488 32.86 15.67 -3.35
CA HIS A 488 33.24 15.58 -4.76
C HIS A 488 32.91 16.85 -5.56
N ALA A 489 31.77 17.48 -5.27
CA ALA A 489 31.40 18.76 -5.90
C ALA A 489 32.37 19.89 -5.53
N THR A 490 32.83 19.97 -4.27
CA THR A 490 33.81 20.99 -3.84
C THR A 490 35.16 20.84 -4.54
N THR A 491 35.63 19.60 -4.79
CA THR A 491 36.88 19.35 -5.51
C THR A 491 36.81 19.87 -6.95
N ARG A 492 35.73 19.55 -7.68
CA ARG A 492 35.61 19.86 -9.12
C ARG A 492 35.45 21.35 -9.39
N ILE A 493 34.66 22.05 -8.57
CA ILE A 493 34.54 23.52 -8.69
C ILE A 493 35.87 24.21 -8.35
N GLY A 494 36.66 23.67 -7.41
CA GLY A 494 38.00 24.18 -7.09
C GLY A 494 39.00 24.10 -8.26
N VAL A 495 38.75 23.21 -9.23
CA VAL A 495 39.59 23.02 -10.44
C VAL A 495 38.89 23.46 -11.74
N GLY A 496 37.75 24.15 -11.67
CA GLY A 496 37.06 24.69 -12.85
C GLY A 496 36.18 23.71 -13.65
N PHE A 497 35.78 22.58 -13.05
CA PHE A 497 34.96 21.54 -13.69
C PHE A 497 33.51 21.49 -13.15
N VAL A 498 32.53 21.26 -14.03
CA VAL A 498 31.09 21.15 -13.71
C VAL A 498 30.77 19.76 -13.08
N PRO A 499 29.86 19.63 -12.08
CA PRO A 499 29.71 18.39 -11.32
C PRO A 499 28.79 17.33 -11.95
N VAL A 500 29.05 16.09 -11.51
CA VAL A 500 28.41 14.81 -11.88
C VAL A 500 27.04 14.59 -11.25
N VAL A 501 26.22 13.82 -11.95
CA VAL A 501 24.91 13.26 -11.54
C VAL A 501 25.08 12.26 -10.38
N GLY A 502 25.07 12.73 -9.14
CA GLY A 502 25.09 11.90 -7.91
C GLY A 502 23.73 11.84 -7.21
N PRO A 503 23.56 11.01 -6.16
CA PRO A 503 22.28 10.81 -5.44
C PRO A 503 21.72 12.04 -4.70
N ALA A 504 22.39 13.19 -4.77
CA ALA A 504 22.02 14.44 -4.10
C ALA A 504 21.03 15.33 -4.87
N LEU A 505 20.59 14.91 -6.07
CA LEU A 505 19.70 15.68 -6.96
C LEU A 505 18.47 16.23 -6.21
N ASP A 506 17.87 15.43 -5.33
CA ASP A 506 16.64 15.76 -4.61
C ASP A 506 16.74 16.98 -3.66
N LEU A 507 17.77 17.03 -2.80
CA LEU A 507 17.97 18.18 -1.89
C LEU A 507 18.45 19.41 -2.67
N CYS A 508 19.38 19.17 -3.59
CA CYS A 508 20.08 20.23 -4.28
C CYS A 508 19.15 21.00 -5.23
N GLU A 509 18.30 20.31 -6.00
CA GLU A 509 17.30 20.93 -6.88
C GLU A 509 16.24 21.71 -6.09
N ALA A 510 15.84 21.20 -4.93
CA ALA A 510 14.91 21.89 -4.05
C ALA A 510 15.50 23.22 -3.53
N VAL A 511 16.77 23.22 -3.13
CA VAL A 511 17.46 24.40 -2.58
C VAL A 511 17.82 25.40 -3.68
N THR A 512 18.43 24.94 -4.77
CA THR A 512 18.93 25.80 -5.85
C THR A 512 17.82 26.25 -6.81
N GLY A 513 16.73 25.48 -6.93
CA GLY A 513 15.66 25.74 -7.88
C GLY A 513 16.03 25.48 -9.34
N LYS A 514 17.07 24.68 -9.57
CA LYS A 514 17.62 24.37 -10.90
C LYS A 514 17.70 22.87 -11.09
N ALA A 515 17.18 22.39 -12.22
CA ALA A 515 17.27 20.97 -12.59
C ALA A 515 18.73 20.53 -12.64
N PHE A 516 19.02 19.37 -12.04
CA PHE A 516 20.36 18.80 -11.90
C PHE A 516 21.38 19.72 -11.21
N CYS A 517 20.93 20.79 -10.55
CA CYS A 517 21.77 21.85 -9.97
C CYS A 517 22.76 22.46 -10.95
N LEU A 518 22.39 22.48 -12.22
CA LEU A 518 23.23 23.07 -13.25
C LEU A 518 23.02 24.60 -13.26
N PRO A 519 24.09 25.40 -13.37
CA PRO A 519 23.99 26.85 -13.55
C PRO A 519 23.16 27.22 -14.78
N SER A 520 23.29 26.44 -15.85
CA SER A 520 22.51 26.51 -17.10
C SER A 520 21.22 25.68 -17.07
N GLY A 521 20.94 24.99 -15.96
CA GLY A 521 19.78 24.12 -15.80
C GLY A 521 18.45 24.87 -15.91
N GLN A 522 17.42 24.13 -16.30
CA GLN A 522 16.05 24.65 -16.31
C GLN A 522 15.66 25.10 -14.91
N ALA A 523 15.04 26.29 -14.81
CA ALA A 523 14.44 26.75 -13.57
C ALA A 523 13.26 25.85 -13.22
N LEU A 524 13.32 25.27 -12.03
CA LEU A 524 12.26 24.44 -11.49
C LEU A 524 11.19 25.35 -10.90
N SER A 525 9.93 24.98 -11.14
CA SER A 525 8.80 25.55 -10.43
C SER A 525 8.88 25.23 -8.94
N ASP A 526 8.21 26.04 -8.12
CA ASP A 526 8.05 25.80 -6.70
C ASP A 526 7.56 24.37 -6.40
N GLU A 527 6.64 23.87 -7.22
CA GLU A 527 6.08 22.54 -7.11
C GLU A 527 7.09 21.44 -7.47
N GLU A 528 7.88 21.59 -8.54
CA GLU A 528 8.94 20.63 -8.89
C GLU A 528 10.02 20.56 -7.81
N ARG A 529 10.34 21.70 -7.20
CA ARG A 529 11.27 21.79 -6.07
C ARG A 529 10.74 21.09 -4.83
N ILE A 530 9.43 21.20 -4.56
CA ILE A 530 8.77 20.47 -3.48
C ILE A 530 8.87 18.96 -3.71
N PHE A 531 8.55 18.49 -4.92
CA PHE A 531 8.63 17.07 -5.25
C PHE A 531 10.05 16.52 -5.12
N SER A 532 11.02 17.27 -5.65
CA SER A 532 12.45 16.93 -5.57
C SER A 532 12.91 16.90 -4.10
N GLY A 533 12.59 17.93 -3.31
CA GLY A 533 12.99 18.01 -1.90
C GLY A 533 12.35 16.94 -1.01
N VAL A 534 11.12 16.53 -1.32
CA VAL A 534 10.48 15.44 -0.56
C VAL A 534 11.25 14.12 -0.72
N GLY A 535 11.97 13.87 -1.82
CA GLY A 535 12.83 12.69 -2.03
C GLY A 535 13.92 12.47 -0.96
N PHE A 536 14.35 13.54 -0.29
CA PHE A 536 15.43 13.52 0.70
C PHE A 536 15.01 12.93 2.08
N GLY A 537 15.22 11.62 2.29
CA GLY A 537 15.34 10.93 3.61
C GLY A 537 14.09 10.77 4.51
N LEU A 538 13.77 9.53 4.93
CA LEU A 538 12.52 9.11 5.62
C LEU A 538 12.42 9.31 7.15
N GLY A 539 13.26 10.13 7.79
CA GLY A 539 13.24 10.27 9.25
C GLY A 539 12.28 11.32 9.82
N ALA A 540 12.29 12.55 9.29
CA ALA A 540 11.61 13.68 9.94
C ALA A 540 11.54 14.91 8.99
N VAL A 541 10.64 14.85 8.00
CA VAL A 541 10.51 15.89 6.94
C VAL A 541 10.33 17.29 7.52
N GLY A 542 9.56 17.41 8.60
CA GLY A 542 9.30 18.70 9.24
C GLY A 542 10.56 19.38 9.81
N PRO A 543 11.19 18.84 10.86
CA PRO A 543 12.34 19.45 11.52
C PRO A 543 13.52 19.72 10.57
N MET A 544 13.81 18.76 9.68
CA MET A 544 14.90 18.86 8.72
C MET A 544 14.71 20.04 7.77
N TRP A 545 13.55 20.13 7.11
CA TRP A 545 13.26 21.21 6.16
C TRP A 545 13.05 22.57 6.84
N ARG A 546 12.63 22.61 8.12
CA ARG A 546 12.66 23.87 8.90
C ARG A 546 14.07 24.36 9.15
N ALA A 547 15.02 23.45 9.33
CA ALA A 547 16.42 23.81 9.53
C ALA A 547 17.05 24.29 8.22
N VAL A 548 16.72 23.64 7.10
CA VAL A 548 17.04 24.10 5.74
C VAL A 548 16.52 25.52 5.53
N GLY A 549 15.23 25.78 5.76
CA GLY A 549 14.63 27.12 5.58
C GLY A 549 15.17 28.21 6.51
N ARG A 550 16.01 27.85 7.50
CA ARG A 550 16.70 28.78 8.41
C ARG A 550 18.20 28.88 8.16
N ALA A 551 18.75 28.10 7.22
CA ALA A 551 20.16 28.16 6.87
C ALA A 551 20.49 29.52 6.21
N GLY A 552 21.65 30.08 6.54
CA GLY A 552 22.15 31.30 5.92
C GLY A 552 22.39 31.11 4.42
N GLY A 553 22.16 32.15 3.62
CA GLY A 553 22.52 32.18 2.19
C GLY A 553 21.45 31.73 1.20
N MET A 554 20.28 31.26 1.65
CA MET A 554 19.20 30.80 0.76
C MET A 554 18.42 31.92 0.06
N THR A 555 17.90 31.63 -1.13
CA THR A 555 16.96 32.52 -1.82
C THR A 555 15.59 32.52 -1.16
N PRO A 556 14.80 33.62 -1.26
CA PRO A 556 13.45 33.67 -0.72
C PRO A 556 12.55 32.52 -1.20
N GLU A 557 12.70 32.12 -2.46
CA GLU A 557 11.94 31.01 -3.05
C GLU A 557 12.35 29.66 -2.42
N ALA A 558 13.64 29.44 -2.15
CA ALA A 558 14.12 28.24 -1.48
C ALA A 558 13.59 28.13 -0.03
N ILE A 559 13.57 29.26 0.69
CA ILE A 559 13.02 29.34 2.04
C ILE A 559 11.54 28.97 2.03
N ARG A 560 10.77 29.53 1.09
CA ARG A 560 9.34 29.24 0.93
C ARG A 560 9.08 27.75 0.68
N VAL A 561 9.82 27.14 -0.26
CA VAL A 561 9.72 25.70 -0.57
C VAL A 561 10.05 24.86 0.66
N ALA A 562 11.13 25.20 1.38
CA ALA A 562 11.55 24.47 2.57
C ALA A 562 10.50 24.55 3.69
N GLU A 563 9.87 25.72 3.90
CA GLU A 563 8.76 25.88 4.83
C GLU A 563 7.51 25.06 4.44
N GLU A 564 7.20 24.99 3.15
CA GLU A 564 6.08 24.20 2.63
C GLU A 564 6.31 22.70 2.83
N ILE A 565 7.50 22.19 2.49
CA ILE A 565 7.87 20.79 2.75
C ILE A 565 7.85 20.49 4.26
N ALA A 566 8.32 21.42 5.09
CA ALA A 566 8.33 21.28 6.54
C ALA A 566 6.93 21.18 7.19
N GLN A 567 5.91 21.71 6.51
CA GLN A 567 4.52 21.67 6.94
C GLN A 567 3.77 20.43 6.41
N MET A 568 4.40 19.65 5.53
CA MET A 568 3.84 18.39 5.05
C MET A 568 3.81 17.36 6.17
N GLY A 569 2.68 16.65 6.26
CA GLY A 569 2.58 15.48 7.13
C GLY A 569 3.45 14.33 6.60
N GLU A 570 3.96 13.50 7.50
CA GLU A 570 4.78 12.32 7.18
C GLU A 570 4.11 11.39 6.14
N GLU A 571 2.80 11.22 6.25
CA GLU A 571 1.98 10.43 5.32
C GLU A 571 1.99 10.99 3.89
N LEU A 572 1.91 12.31 3.74
CA LEU A 572 1.94 12.99 2.44
C LEU A 572 3.35 13.03 1.87
N ALA A 573 4.36 13.26 2.71
CA ALA A 573 5.74 13.22 2.24
C ALA A 573 6.13 11.81 1.77
N THR A 574 5.70 10.78 2.49
CA THR A 574 5.83 9.38 2.07
C THR A 574 5.10 9.13 0.75
N ALA A 575 3.93 9.75 0.56
CA ALA A 575 3.16 9.65 -0.67
C ALA A 575 3.89 10.17 -1.91
N LEU A 576 4.46 11.36 -1.79
CA LEU A 576 5.18 12.02 -2.88
C LEU A 576 6.49 11.26 -3.19
N ARG A 577 7.20 10.76 -2.16
CA ARG A 577 8.36 9.86 -2.33
C ARG A 577 8.01 8.55 -3.05
N ALA A 578 6.93 7.91 -2.63
CA ALA A 578 6.52 6.62 -3.18
C ALA A 578 5.97 6.75 -4.61
N SER A 579 5.48 7.94 -4.98
CA SER A 579 5.04 8.25 -6.33
C SER A 579 6.24 8.39 -7.26
N ARG A 580 6.79 7.28 -7.76
CA ARG A 580 7.82 7.25 -8.83
C ARG A 580 7.39 7.95 -10.13
N ARG A 581 6.14 8.42 -10.20
CA ARG A 581 5.54 9.03 -11.37
C ARG A 581 5.09 10.44 -11.03
N THR A 582 5.93 11.40 -11.36
CA THR A 582 5.70 12.84 -11.21
C THR A 582 4.93 13.45 -12.38
N SER A 583 4.62 12.67 -13.42
CA SER A 583 3.93 13.16 -14.63
C SER A 583 3.06 12.10 -15.32
N PHE A 584 2.08 12.53 -16.11
CA PHE A 584 1.25 11.69 -16.97
C PHE A 584 1.02 12.37 -18.32
N LYS A 585 1.66 11.88 -19.38
CA LYS A 585 1.59 12.48 -20.72
C LYS A 585 1.96 13.97 -20.64
N THR A 586 1.02 14.87 -20.92
CA THR A 586 1.19 16.33 -20.89
C THR A 586 0.89 16.96 -19.51
N LEU A 587 0.60 16.14 -18.49
CA LEU A 587 0.34 16.59 -17.13
C LEU A 587 1.62 16.48 -16.30
N HIS A 588 2.06 17.60 -15.75
CA HIS A 588 3.14 17.66 -14.76
C HIS A 588 2.52 17.70 -13.36
N GLY A 589 3.11 16.98 -12.42
CA GLY A 589 2.58 16.86 -11.08
C GLY A 589 2.65 18.17 -10.30
N ALA A 590 1.66 18.43 -9.46
CA ALA A 590 1.63 19.61 -8.59
C ALA A 590 0.88 19.32 -7.28
N VAL A 591 1.34 19.96 -6.21
CA VAL A 591 0.75 19.90 -4.87
C VAL A 591 0.29 21.30 -4.49
N THR A 592 -0.82 21.40 -3.76
CA THR A 592 -1.32 22.66 -3.21
C THR A 592 -0.29 23.30 -2.28
N THR A 593 -0.15 24.62 -2.37
CA THR A 593 0.65 25.42 -1.44
C THR A 593 -0.12 25.79 -0.18
N LYS A 594 -1.42 25.45 -0.10
CA LYS A 594 -2.24 25.64 1.10
C LYS A 594 -2.16 24.44 2.03
N LEU A 595 -2.49 24.67 3.31
CA LEU A 595 -2.60 23.61 4.31
C LEU A 595 -3.64 22.57 3.88
N ILE A 596 -3.15 21.37 3.55
CA ILE A 596 -3.99 20.20 3.32
C ILE A 596 -4.66 19.79 4.62
N ASP A 597 -5.98 19.63 4.59
CA ASP A 597 -6.73 19.27 5.78
C ASP A 597 -6.49 17.81 6.20
N ALA A 598 -6.85 17.47 7.44
CA ALA A 598 -6.61 16.14 8.00
C ALA A 598 -7.35 15.01 7.24
N PHE A 599 -8.50 15.32 6.65
CA PHE A 599 -9.28 14.36 5.88
C PHE A 599 -8.72 14.18 4.47
N GLU A 600 -8.28 15.25 3.81
CA GLU A 600 -7.56 15.19 2.53
C GLU A 600 -6.27 14.36 2.67
N LYS A 601 -5.51 14.52 3.77
CA LYS A 601 -4.34 13.66 4.07
C LYS A 601 -4.72 12.18 4.15
N LYS A 602 -5.82 11.86 4.84
CA LYS A 602 -6.35 10.50 4.94
C LYS A 602 -6.81 9.95 3.58
N ALA A 603 -7.41 10.80 2.73
CA ALA A 603 -7.82 10.46 1.37
C ALA A 603 -6.61 10.20 0.47
N ALA A 604 -5.57 11.04 0.52
CA ALA A 604 -4.31 10.84 -0.18
C ALA A 604 -3.69 9.49 0.20
N LYS A 605 -3.64 9.17 1.50
CA LYS A 605 -3.17 7.86 1.97
C LYS A 605 -3.98 6.69 1.40
N PHE A 606 -5.30 6.78 1.43
CA PHE A 606 -6.17 5.74 0.86
C PHE A 606 -5.90 5.51 -0.63
N LEU A 607 -5.71 6.59 -1.40
CA LEU A 607 -5.42 6.51 -2.84
C LEU A 607 -4.08 5.80 -3.12
N LEU A 608 -3.07 5.99 -2.26
CA LEU A 608 -1.79 5.29 -2.37
C LEU A 608 -1.90 3.82 -1.97
N ASP A 609 -2.65 3.51 -0.91
CA ASP A 609 -2.88 2.12 -0.49
C ASP A 609 -3.65 1.34 -1.59
N ASP A 610 -4.48 2.03 -2.40
CA ASP A 610 -5.09 1.52 -3.65
C ASP A 610 -4.07 1.37 -4.82
N GLY A 611 -2.82 1.75 -4.59
CA GLY A 611 -1.67 1.66 -5.51
C GLY A 611 -1.67 2.69 -6.62
N ARG A 612 -2.14 3.91 -6.34
CA ARG A 612 -2.17 5.01 -7.32
C ARG A 612 -0.98 5.94 -7.14
N ALA A 613 -0.53 6.53 -8.24
CA ALA A 613 0.41 7.64 -8.21
C ALA A 613 -0.38 8.96 -8.11
N LEU A 614 0.01 9.84 -7.19
CA LEU A 614 -0.58 11.18 -7.05
C LEU A 614 0.12 12.12 -8.04
N ILE A 615 -0.65 12.78 -8.90
CA ILE A 615 -0.10 13.81 -9.81
C ILE A 615 -0.67 15.19 -9.50
N GLY A 616 -1.93 15.32 -9.11
CA GLY A 616 -2.48 16.56 -8.56
C GLY A 616 -2.93 16.33 -7.13
N VAL A 617 -2.49 17.16 -6.19
CA VAL A 617 -2.82 17.05 -4.76
C VAL A 617 -3.29 18.40 -4.20
N GLY A 618 -4.45 18.41 -3.56
CA GLY A 618 -5.19 19.60 -3.17
C GLY A 618 -5.73 20.39 -4.37
N ASP A 619 -6.72 21.23 -4.12
CA ASP A 619 -7.39 22.01 -5.15
C ASP A 619 -6.43 22.89 -5.97
N ASP A 620 -5.49 23.61 -5.34
CA ASP A 620 -4.48 24.41 -6.06
C ASP A 620 -3.50 23.55 -6.86
N GLY A 621 -3.10 22.38 -6.35
CA GLY A 621 -2.24 21.46 -7.09
C GLY A 621 -2.95 20.97 -8.35
N VAL A 622 -4.21 20.54 -8.22
CA VAL A 622 -5.02 20.15 -9.38
C VAL A 622 -5.26 21.31 -10.35
N ARG A 623 -5.45 22.54 -9.86
CA ARG A 623 -5.53 23.72 -10.73
C ARG A 623 -4.27 23.88 -11.56
N THR A 624 -3.09 23.76 -10.94
CA THR A 624 -1.80 23.84 -11.63
C THR A 624 -1.67 22.72 -12.68
N VAL A 625 -1.92 21.45 -12.30
CA VAL A 625 -1.83 20.30 -13.22
C VAL A 625 -2.76 20.46 -14.44
N LEU A 626 -3.99 20.90 -14.19
CA LEU A 626 -5.04 20.96 -15.21
C LEU A 626 -5.13 22.31 -15.93
N GLY A 627 -4.42 23.34 -15.48
CA GLY A 627 -4.53 24.70 -16.01
C GLY A 627 -5.88 25.37 -15.70
N ILE A 628 -6.51 25.02 -14.58
CA ILE A 628 -7.76 25.65 -14.14
C ILE A 628 -7.41 27.01 -13.50
N PRO A 629 -8.10 28.11 -13.86
CA PRO A 629 -7.77 29.43 -13.34
C PRO A 629 -7.97 29.51 -11.81
N ARG A 630 -7.03 30.18 -11.12
CA ARG A 630 -7.11 30.40 -9.66
C ARG A 630 -8.20 31.39 -9.27
N ASN A 631 -8.50 32.34 -10.15
CA ASN A 631 -9.49 33.39 -9.93
C ASN A 631 -10.62 33.27 -10.96
N ALA A 632 -11.86 33.34 -10.48
CA ALA A 632 -13.05 33.44 -11.32
C ALA A 632 -13.96 34.57 -10.81
N PRO A 633 -14.84 35.12 -11.66
CA PRO A 633 -15.85 36.09 -11.22
C PRO A 633 -16.65 35.56 -10.02
N ALA A 634 -17.10 36.45 -9.14
CA ALA A 634 -17.97 36.06 -8.04
C ALA A 634 -19.17 35.22 -8.56
N TYR A 635 -19.48 34.13 -7.85
CA TYR A 635 -20.53 33.16 -8.22
C TYR A 635 -20.24 32.28 -9.45
N SER A 636 -19.02 32.31 -9.99
CA SER A 636 -18.59 31.39 -11.05
C SER A 636 -17.98 30.10 -10.51
N ASP A 637 -18.31 28.98 -11.14
CA ASP A 637 -17.71 27.67 -10.85
C ASP A 637 -16.36 27.46 -11.58
N ALA A 638 -15.90 28.41 -12.40
CA ALA A 638 -14.73 28.24 -13.28
C ALA A 638 -13.39 28.04 -12.56
N ALA A 639 -13.26 28.51 -11.31
CA ALA A 639 -12.05 28.32 -10.49
C ALA A 639 -12.11 27.08 -9.58
N LYS A 640 -13.17 26.29 -9.65
CA LYS A 640 -13.34 25.13 -8.76
C LYS A 640 -12.55 23.95 -9.30
N ALA A 641 -11.67 23.39 -8.49
CA ALA A 641 -10.88 22.22 -8.83
C ALA A 641 -11.09 21.15 -7.75
N PRO A 642 -10.96 19.87 -8.12
CA PRO A 642 -11.03 18.81 -7.15
C PRO A 642 -9.70 18.63 -6.40
N ASP A 643 -9.71 17.86 -5.32
CA ASP A 643 -8.52 17.69 -4.47
C ASP A 643 -7.47 16.77 -5.08
N PHE A 644 -7.86 15.82 -5.94
CA PHE A 644 -6.90 14.84 -6.46
C PHE A 644 -7.05 14.56 -7.94
N VAL A 645 -5.89 14.50 -8.61
CA VAL A 645 -5.73 13.82 -9.89
C VAL A 645 -4.68 12.73 -9.68
N THR A 646 -5.02 11.49 -10.01
CA THR A 646 -4.18 10.33 -9.76
C THR A 646 -4.05 9.45 -10.99
N VAL A 647 -2.96 8.70 -11.08
CA VAL A 647 -2.77 7.63 -12.07
C VAL A 647 -2.99 6.30 -11.38
N THR A 648 -3.97 5.54 -11.86
CA THR A 648 -4.31 4.20 -11.37
C THR A 648 -3.28 3.17 -11.81
N ARG A 649 -3.26 1.99 -11.15
CA ARG A 649 -2.43 0.83 -11.57
C ARG A 649 -2.61 0.43 -13.03
N GLY A 650 -3.79 0.66 -13.60
CA GLY A 650 -4.09 0.41 -15.01
C GLY A 650 -3.58 1.48 -15.98
N ASN A 651 -2.69 2.39 -15.53
CA ASN A 651 -2.14 3.49 -16.32
C ASN A 651 -3.22 4.44 -16.89
N LYS A 652 -4.25 4.70 -16.10
CA LYS A 652 -5.37 5.61 -16.44
C LYS A 652 -5.60 6.63 -15.35
N LEU A 653 -6.14 7.80 -15.72
CA LEU A 653 -6.43 8.89 -14.81
C LEU A 653 -7.66 8.60 -13.95
N ALA A 654 -7.60 9.03 -12.69
CA ALA A 654 -8.75 9.14 -11.81
C ALA A 654 -8.78 10.53 -11.16
N VAL A 655 -9.93 11.18 -11.23
CA VAL A 655 -10.17 12.50 -10.62
C VAL A 655 -11.02 12.29 -9.38
N SER A 656 -10.56 12.77 -8.24
CA SER A 656 -11.21 12.51 -6.95
C SER A 656 -11.36 13.77 -6.13
N GLU A 657 -12.51 13.93 -5.49
CA GLU A 657 -12.77 14.98 -4.51
C GLU A 657 -12.88 14.39 -3.11
N ALA A 658 -12.17 14.94 -2.14
CA ALA A 658 -12.23 14.54 -0.74
C ALA A 658 -13.05 15.54 0.07
N LYS A 659 -14.23 15.13 0.55
CA LYS A 659 -15.05 15.96 1.44
C LYS A 659 -15.11 15.39 2.85
N SER A 660 -14.77 16.21 3.84
CA SER A 660 -15.01 15.90 5.24
C SER A 660 -16.49 16.07 5.64
N GLY A 661 -17.29 16.75 4.82
CA GLY A 661 -18.71 17.06 5.01
C GLY A 661 -19.61 16.80 3.79
N THR A 662 -20.76 17.48 3.72
CA THR A 662 -22.00 17.00 3.08
C THR A 662 -22.34 17.65 1.73
N HIS A 663 -21.46 18.51 1.21
CA HIS A 663 -21.65 19.32 -0.01
C HIS A 663 -21.37 18.57 -1.32
N VAL A 664 -22.13 17.51 -1.59
CA VAL A 664 -21.96 16.65 -2.78
C VAL A 664 -22.12 17.42 -4.10
N GLN A 665 -23.01 18.41 -4.16
CA GLN A 665 -23.23 19.22 -5.37
C GLN A 665 -22.00 20.06 -5.73
N GLU A 666 -21.26 20.53 -4.73
CA GLU A 666 -20.02 21.28 -4.92
C GLU A 666 -18.91 20.37 -5.47
N ALA A 667 -18.79 19.16 -4.90
CA ALA A 667 -17.87 18.14 -5.40
C ALA A 667 -18.15 17.77 -6.87
N ILE A 668 -19.42 17.65 -7.26
CA ILE A 668 -19.81 17.40 -8.66
C ILE A 668 -19.33 18.54 -9.57
N LYS A 669 -19.44 19.80 -9.14
CA LYS A 669 -18.97 20.95 -9.92
C LYS A 669 -17.44 20.95 -10.09
N GLN A 670 -16.71 20.69 -9.00
CA GLN A 670 -15.25 20.56 -9.01
C GLN A 670 -14.79 19.45 -9.98
N LEU A 671 -15.36 18.26 -9.86
CA LEU A 671 -15.07 17.12 -10.74
C LEU A 671 -15.44 17.41 -12.20
N THR A 672 -16.57 18.07 -12.44
CA THR A 672 -16.98 18.48 -13.80
C THR A 672 -15.97 19.43 -14.43
N ASN A 673 -15.45 20.38 -13.67
CA ASN A 673 -14.47 21.34 -14.18
C ASN A 673 -13.15 20.66 -14.54
N ALA A 674 -12.67 19.74 -13.70
CA ALA A 674 -11.49 18.94 -14.02
C ALA A 674 -11.65 18.08 -15.28
N LEU A 675 -12.82 17.47 -15.49
CA LEU A 675 -13.08 16.70 -16.72
C LEU A 675 -13.08 17.58 -17.98
N LYS A 676 -13.59 18.82 -17.89
CA LYS A 676 -13.52 19.79 -18.99
C LYS A 676 -12.06 20.16 -19.30
N ALA A 677 -11.26 20.47 -18.28
CA ALA A 677 -9.85 20.80 -18.45
C ALA A 677 -9.04 19.62 -19.03
N LEU A 678 -9.30 18.39 -18.56
CA LEU A 678 -8.69 17.18 -19.13
C LEU A 678 -9.10 16.96 -20.58
N LYS A 679 -10.34 17.25 -20.96
CA LYS A 679 -10.80 17.20 -22.36
C LYS A 679 -10.07 18.21 -23.23
N GLU A 680 -9.94 19.46 -22.79
CA GLU A 680 -9.22 20.51 -23.52
C GLU A 680 -7.76 20.13 -23.77
N LYS A 681 -7.17 19.35 -22.86
CA LYS A 681 -5.83 18.77 -23.00
C LYS A 681 -5.78 17.45 -23.80
N GLY A 682 -6.91 16.98 -24.35
CA GLY A 682 -6.99 15.74 -25.14
C GLY A 682 -6.97 14.44 -24.33
N LEU A 683 -7.19 14.50 -23.01
CA LEU A 683 -7.04 13.38 -22.07
C LEU A 683 -8.37 12.79 -21.58
N ALA A 684 -9.50 13.18 -22.17
CA ALA A 684 -10.83 12.67 -21.78
C ALA A 684 -10.91 11.13 -21.85
N GLY A 685 -10.33 10.51 -22.89
CA GLY A 685 -10.29 9.05 -23.04
C GLY A 685 -9.30 8.32 -22.11
N ASP A 686 -8.51 9.06 -21.34
CA ASP A 686 -7.60 8.51 -20.34
C ASP A 686 -8.20 8.49 -18.94
N VAL A 687 -9.34 9.15 -18.73
CA VAL A 687 -10.05 9.11 -17.44
C VAL A 687 -10.79 7.78 -17.31
N ALA A 688 -10.37 6.97 -16.35
CA ALA A 688 -11.05 5.73 -16.00
C ALA A 688 -12.11 5.92 -14.91
N ARG A 689 -11.88 6.84 -13.97
CA ARG A 689 -12.71 6.97 -12.76
C ARG A 689 -12.91 8.42 -12.36
N VAL A 690 -14.11 8.71 -11.84
CA VAL A 690 -14.49 10.00 -11.24
C VAL A 690 -15.09 9.69 -9.88
N GLU A 691 -14.49 10.21 -8.82
CA GLU A 691 -14.70 9.69 -7.46
C GLU A 691 -14.98 10.81 -6.45
N ILE A 692 -15.88 10.54 -5.51
CA ILE A 692 -16.05 11.35 -4.30
C ILE A 692 -15.66 10.47 -3.11
N ILE A 693 -14.71 10.95 -2.33
CA ILE A 693 -14.18 10.32 -1.13
C ILE A 693 -14.74 11.08 0.08
N ILE A 694 -15.49 10.40 0.94
CA ILE A 694 -16.12 11.02 2.11
C ILE A 694 -15.80 10.25 3.39
N LYS A 695 -15.92 10.94 4.52
CA LYS A 695 -15.87 10.30 5.83
C LYS A 695 -17.06 9.35 6.00
N LYS A 696 -16.78 8.12 6.46
CA LYS A 696 -17.82 7.11 6.68
C LYS A 696 -18.93 7.60 7.62
N GLY A 697 -20.19 7.37 7.23
CA GLY A 697 -21.38 7.67 8.06
C GLY A 697 -21.88 9.12 7.99
N VAL A 698 -21.36 9.93 7.08
CA VAL A 698 -21.82 11.30 6.85
C VAL A 698 -23.12 11.29 6.03
N ALA A 699 -24.17 11.97 6.50
CA ALA A 699 -25.45 12.09 5.82
C ALA A 699 -25.46 13.27 4.83
N PHE A 700 -25.85 13.08 3.58
CA PHE A 700 -25.83 14.15 2.57
C PHE A 700 -26.79 15.31 2.88
N ASP A 701 -26.37 16.53 2.57
CA ASP A 701 -27.24 17.73 2.65
C ASP A 701 -28.40 17.62 1.65
N ASP A 702 -28.12 17.01 0.50
CA ASP A 702 -29.11 16.78 -0.53
C ASP A 702 -29.86 15.47 -0.23
N HIS A 703 -31.04 15.59 0.38
CA HIS A 703 -31.92 14.46 0.71
C HIS A 703 -32.37 13.64 -0.51
N ASN A 704 -32.20 14.18 -1.72
CA ASN A 704 -32.48 13.47 -2.97
C ASN A 704 -31.30 12.62 -3.45
N LYS A 705 -30.14 12.66 -2.81
CA LYS A 705 -28.99 11.80 -3.15
C LYS A 705 -28.84 10.65 -2.16
N ILE A 706 -28.45 9.48 -2.66
CA ILE A 706 -28.04 8.31 -1.85
C ILE A 706 -26.88 7.59 -2.50
N ILE A 707 -26.20 6.77 -1.71
CA ILE A 707 -25.23 5.80 -2.22
C ILE A 707 -25.98 4.51 -2.53
N LYS A 708 -25.89 4.04 -3.77
CA LYS A 708 -26.41 2.74 -4.19
C LYS A 708 -25.34 2.02 -5.00
N ASN A 709 -24.95 0.81 -4.58
CA ASN A 709 -23.91 0.00 -5.23
C ASN A 709 -22.59 0.77 -5.45
N GLY A 710 -22.15 1.56 -4.47
CA GLY A 710 -20.89 2.33 -4.54
C GLY A 710 -20.91 3.50 -5.53
N HIS A 711 -22.08 3.91 -6.01
CA HIS A 711 -22.25 5.07 -6.89
C HIS A 711 -23.27 6.05 -6.30
N LEU A 712 -23.13 7.31 -6.67
CA LEU A 712 -24.10 8.34 -6.31
C LEU A 712 -25.38 8.13 -7.13
N PHE A 713 -26.54 8.12 -6.47
CA PHE A 713 -27.84 7.84 -7.07
C PHE A 713 -28.85 8.92 -6.67
N ASP A 714 -29.65 9.35 -7.64
CA ASP A 714 -30.70 10.35 -7.44
C ASP A 714 -32.05 9.66 -7.17
N LYS A 715 -32.63 9.93 -5.99
CA LYS A 715 -33.92 9.37 -5.57
C LYS A 715 -35.08 9.88 -6.40
N ALA A 716 -35.03 11.12 -6.86
CA ALA A 716 -36.13 11.76 -7.59
C ALA A 716 -36.23 11.24 -9.02
N THR A 717 -35.09 11.01 -9.68
CA THR A 717 -35.06 10.47 -11.07
C THR A 717 -34.93 8.96 -11.13
N GLY A 718 -34.49 8.31 -10.03
CA GLY A 718 -34.24 6.87 -10.00
C GLY A 718 -33.01 6.45 -10.82
N GLN A 719 -32.07 7.35 -11.07
CA GLN A 719 -30.90 7.10 -11.92
C GLN A 719 -29.58 7.35 -11.20
N THR A 720 -28.54 6.62 -11.62
CA THR A 720 -27.17 6.86 -11.18
C THR A 720 -26.70 8.22 -11.69
N VAL A 721 -26.17 9.05 -10.79
CA VAL A 721 -25.66 10.38 -11.13
C VAL A 721 -24.45 10.23 -12.04
N GLN A 722 -24.49 10.98 -13.13
CA GLN A 722 -23.50 10.97 -14.18
C GLN A 722 -23.03 12.39 -14.45
N ILE A 723 -21.72 12.56 -14.53
CA ILE A 723 -21.13 13.78 -15.04
C ILE A 723 -20.90 13.58 -16.53
N SER A 724 -21.59 14.39 -17.33
CA SER A 724 -21.52 14.35 -18.79
C SER A 724 -21.30 15.75 -19.35
N GLY A 725 -20.47 15.83 -20.37
CA GLY A 725 -20.29 16.99 -21.22
C GLY A 725 -19.87 16.55 -22.61
N ASP A 726 -19.65 17.50 -23.51
CA ASP A 726 -19.21 17.18 -24.87
C ASP A 726 -17.91 16.38 -24.82
N GLY A 727 -17.94 15.10 -25.21
CA GLY A 727 -16.75 14.24 -25.29
C GLY A 727 -16.30 13.54 -24.00
N PHE A 728 -17.07 13.61 -22.90
CA PHE A 728 -16.82 12.76 -21.72
C PHE A 728 -18.12 12.39 -21.01
N LYS A 729 -18.14 11.20 -20.41
CA LYS A 729 -19.32 10.64 -19.74
C LYS A 729 -18.90 9.63 -18.68
N HIS A 730 -19.00 10.02 -17.40
CA HIS A 730 -18.54 9.20 -16.27
C HIS A 730 -19.58 9.12 -15.16
N PHE A 731 -19.78 7.93 -14.61
CA PHE A 731 -20.55 7.76 -13.37
C PHE A 731 -19.71 8.20 -12.18
N VAL A 732 -20.34 8.86 -11.22
CA VAL A 732 -19.67 9.30 -9.99
C VAL A 732 -19.63 8.14 -9.02
N ARG A 733 -18.42 7.60 -8.81
CA ARG A 733 -18.17 6.56 -7.82
C ARG A 733 -18.03 7.19 -6.44
N PHE A 734 -18.52 6.49 -5.44
CA PHE A 734 -18.54 6.97 -4.07
C PHE A 734 -17.71 6.05 -3.18
N ILE A 735 -16.80 6.63 -2.40
CA ILE A 735 -15.84 5.93 -1.56
C ILE A 735 -15.95 6.47 -0.13
N GLU A 736 -16.19 5.58 0.83
CA GLU A 736 -16.26 5.92 2.25
C GLU A 736 -15.01 5.44 2.99
N ILE A 737 -14.30 6.34 3.68
CA ILE A 737 -13.05 6.03 4.40
C ILE A 737 -13.03 6.44 5.86
#